data_AF-A0A7E5WY85-F1
#
_entry.id   AF-A0A7E5WY85-F1
#
_cell.length_a   1.000
_cell.length_b   1.000
_cell.length_c   1.000
_cell.angle_alpha   90.00
_cell.angle_beta   90.00
_cell.angle_gamma   90.00
#
_symmetry.space_group_name_H-M   'P 1'
#
loop_
_entity.id
_entity.type
_entity.pdbx_description
1 polymer ?
#
loop_
_entity_poly.entity_id
_entity_poly.type
_entity_poly.pdbx_seq_one_letter_code
_entity_poly.pdbx_strand_id
1 'polypeptide(L)'
;MDPDDDETFGAAMNIGSETTEAEKEYEKVLEQLRDSEGLKFICDVYTKLYDSYFKYKEENVILVEEKESLRHKLHRFDDTVTDYLAEIADNHKVIEKQRSQIQEARALADAMHARELTSVESLETMKKQVTRLEKELDARKRAGEEDAGATSAVKEKEKFEKEKARLQGELDAMKVRLANSVQYCEELEVKVQGADQSISKLVEQIEEAENNAVRQNRLVDHLRNESINLKMESDSKSQTIITLNEKIAKTEKSVERRDKQLHVIQTKLDAAQAEQETAFNKNAQLREQLETVNVELDRTKTQLANTAKDLKNTLDDGTKLRNEVSKLGKQIVQHIKKHQILEQNKSSVEVDRERLRQQVTVMERDLMLGKRQAEFDKRDIENLKREKDILTKNLQKIQNEALENLTMLDLQEQRRKQLEHELDINATQINKQRLMIRTFEKDKDRMLEETIALNEKIDEITEEVRLRTADILDLKKALREETIKSRKLSVALDACRAERNMLHKNYTEALDEIQDLKQKLKMLAYQIEQLKEDISGKEAGLKSCEGFLGKCNKKNEQLRMEIQAGHVKLSEARADIAALRQEEARLNRIVQEGDAARAKLVKELEGLMNERDVVGAQLVRRNDEISLLYEKIRILEVTLQRGERQYEQRVEDIRLLRLEIIRLRKEKNLLSKGIENMTDLRLEVFNLERELGRERLRVRALEEALETPLNVHRWRKLQGTDPESVRLTQKLRLTQKKVLAQSEMLVMKDRELKETRNLYSAVKDMLALQPSPEIQQTLNRTQRALSQRTTKMKCLIAELSMREKQVTDLRLELDRVHGELQSFKQRYYEMKRALDADEARRLKLVSPGTPNSQKQQQQPQQPQAI
;
A
#
# COMPACT_ATOMS: atom_id res chain seq x y z
N MET A 1 35.53 -32.97 31.63
CA MET A 1 35.49 -33.51 33.01
C MET A 1 35.55 -32.29 33.88
N ASP A 2 34.40 -31.67 34.02
CA ASP A 2 34.23 -30.32 34.50
C ASP A 2 33.44 -30.46 35.81
N PRO A 3 33.73 -29.68 36.87
CA PRO A 3 33.18 -29.96 38.20
C PRO A 3 31.65 -29.84 38.31
N ASP A 4 31.03 -29.13 37.36
CA ASP A 4 29.66 -28.65 37.47
C ASP A 4 28.59 -29.77 37.28
N ASP A 5 28.96 -30.90 36.67
CA ASP A 5 28.07 -32.08 36.53
C ASP A 5 27.75 -32.72 37.90
N ASP A 6 28.66 -32.65 38.88
CA ASP A 6 28.44 -33.23 40.23
C ASP A 6 27.47 -32.37 41.08
N GLU A 7 27.45 -31.04 40.91
CA GLU A 7 26.51 -30.17 41.65
C GLU A 7 25.06 -30.38 41.23
N THR A 8 24.80 -30.56 39.93
CA THR A 8 23.42 -30.80 39.42
C THR A 8 22.87 -32.14 39.91
N PHE A 9 23.69 -33.19 39.95
CA PHE A 9 23.29 -34.48 40.50
C PHE A 9 23.07 -34.42 42.02
N GLY A 10 23.93 -33.70 42.74
CA GLY A 10 23.79 -33.45 44.18
C GLY A 10 22.51 -32.67 44.54
N ALA A 11 22.14 -31.66 43.74
CA ALA A 11 20.91 -30.90 43.92
C ALA A 11 19.66 -31.79 43.76
N ALA A 12 19.60 -32.60 42.70
CA ALA A 12 18.51 -33.55 42.48
C ALA A 12 18.39 -34.57 43.64
N MET A 13 19.53 -35.06 44.15
CA MET A 13 19.56 -36.03 45.25
C MET A 13 19.06 -35.44 46.58
N ASN A 14 19.42 -34.17 46.89
CA ASN A 14 18.90 -33.46 48.06
C ASN A 14 17.39 -33.20 47.96
N ILE A 15 16.89 -32.75 46.81
CA ILE A 15 15.45 -32.53 46.58
C ILE A 15 14.66 -33.84 46.73
N GLY A 16 15.21 -34.96 46.27
CA GLY A 16 14.66 -36.29 46.53
C GLY A 16 14.62 -36.63 48.02
N SER A 17 15.71 -36.39 48.76
CA SER A 17 15.80 -36.64 50.20
C SER A 17 14.70 -35.90 50.97
N GLU A 18 14.60 -34.58 50.81
CA GLU A 18 13.59 -33.74 51.47
C GLU A 18 12.15 -34.20 51.19
N THR A 19 11.87 -34.66 49.96
CA THR A 19 10.55 -35.18 49.58
C THR A 19 10.19 -36.39 50.43
N THR A 20 11.10 -37.35 50.55
CA THR A 20 10.84 -38.56 51.35
C THR A 20 10.82 -38.31 52.86
N GLU A 21 11.30 -37.18 53.37
CA GLU A 21 11.11 -36.81 54.78
C GLU A 21 9.76 -36.14 55.01
N ALA A 22 9.35 -35.23 54.11
CA ALA A 22 8.03 -34.61 54.13
C ALA A 22 6.89 -35.65 54.00
N GLU A 23 7.05 -36.69 53.17
CA GLU A 23 6.16 -37.86 53.11
C GLU A 23 6.04 -38.57 54.48
N LYS A 24 7.17 -38.91 55.10
CA LYS A 24 7.21 -39.62 56.39
C LYS A 24 6.68 -38.79 57.56
N GLU A 25 6.76 -37.45 57.50
CA GLU A 25 6.13 -36.59 58.50
C GLU A 25 4.62 -36.43 58.26
N TYR A 26 4.21 -36.26 57.01
CA TYR A 26 2.80 -36.20 56.61
C TYR A 26 2.03 -37.45 57.06
N GLU A 27 2.54 -38.65 56.78
CA GLU A 27 1.89 -39.91 57.21
C GLU A 27 1.74 -39.96 58.75
N LYS A 28 2.79 -39.68 59.51
CA LYS A 28 2.76 -39.69 60.99
C LYS A 28 1.76 -38.70 61.57
N VAL A 29 1.73 -37.46 61.04
CA VAL A 29 0.79 -36.43 61.50
C VAL A 29 -0.64 -36.82 61.13
N LEU A 30 -0.85 -37.43 59.96
CA LEU A 30 -2.17 -37.85 59.52
C LEU A 30 -2.70 -39.06 60.30
N GLU A 31 -1.86 -40.01 60.71
CA GLU A 31 -2.22 -41.05 61.69
C GLU A 31 -2.65 -40.43 63.03
N GLN A 32 -1.85 -39.51 63.59
CA GLN A 32 -2.18 -38.83 64.86
C GLN A 32 -3.50 -38.03 64.79
N LEU A 33 -3.82 -37.45 63.63
CA LEU A 33 -5.10 -36.76 63.38
C LEU A 33 -6.28 -37.74 63.20
N ARG A 34 -6.05 -38.98 62.76
CA ARG A 34 -7.07 -40.03 62.63
C ARG A 34 -7.43 -40.68 63.97
N ASP A 35 -6.46 -40.86 64.86
CA ASP A 35 -6.68 -41.50 66.17
C ASP A 35 -7.55 -40.64 67.11
N SER A 36 -7.49 -39.32 66.96
CA SER A 36 -8.33 -38.39 67.73
C SER A 36 -9.68 -38.16 67.05
N GLU A 37 -10.77 -38.67 67.65
CA GLU A 37 -12.12 -38.58 67.06
C GLU A 37 -12.57 -37.15 66.76
N GLY A 38 -12.13 -36.18 67.57
CA GLY A 38 -12.43 -34.76 67.38
C GLY A 38 -11.62 -34.06 66.29
N LEU A 39 -10.65 -34.73 65.65
CA LEU A 39 -9.76 -34.14 64.64
C LEU A 39 -9.87 -34.79 63.24
N LYS A 40 -10.62 -35.89 63.11
CA LYS A 40 -10.81 -36.63 61.83
C LYS A 40 -11.26 -35.76 60.65
N PHE A 41 -11.99 -34.66 60.89
CA PHE A 41 -12.41 -33.73 59.83
C PHE A 41 -11.28 -32.80 59.31
N ILE A 42 -10.16 -32.72 60.02
CA ILE A 42 -8.97 -31.93 59.63
C ILE A 42 -8.08 -32.74 58.69
N CYS A 43 -8.13 -34.09 58.73
CA CYS A 43 -7.37 -34.95 57.82
C CYS A 43 -7.57 -34.57 56.34
N ASP A 44 -8.81 -34.42 55.90
CA ASP A 44 -9.17 -33.99 54.53
C ASP A 44 -8.60 -32.62 54.14
N VAL A 45 -8.41 -31.73 55.12
CA VAL A 45 -7.85 -30.39 54.90
C VAL A 45 -6.32 -30.46 54.84
N TYR A 46 -5.71 -31.28 55.70
CA TYR A 46 -4.27 -31.53 55.73
C TYR A 46 -3.79 -32.24 54.45
N THR A 47 -4.53 -33.25 53.97
CA THR A 47 -4.30 -33.88 52.67
C THR A 47 -4.38 -32.86 51.53
N LYS A 48 -5.44 -32.05 51.43
CA LYS A 48 -5.55 -31.04 50.36
C LYS A 48 -4.46 -29.98 50.43
N LEU A 49 -3.97 -29.64 51.62
CA LEU A 49 -2.83 -28.74 51.79
C LEU A 49 -1.52 -29.38 51.31
N TYR A 50 -1.33 -30.67 51.58
CA TYR A 50 -0.19 -31.47 51.15
C TYR A 50 -0.17 -31.71 49.63
N ASP A 51 -1.31 -32.10 49.04
CA ASP A 51 -1.51 -32.22 47.59
C ASP A 51 -1.20 -30.87 46.89
N SER A 52 -1.64 -29.76 47.49
CA SER A 52 -1.35 -28.40 46.98
C SER A 52 0.14 -28.07 47.08
N TYR A 53 0.81 -28.44 48.17
CA TYR A 53 2.26 -28.27 48.33
C TYR A 53 3.05 -29.06 47.29
N PHE A 54 2.68 -30.32 47.02
CA PHE A 54 3.31 -31.13 45.97
C PHE A 54 3.09 -30.53 44.58
N LYS A 55 1.86 -30.12 44.25
CA LYS A 55 1.58 -29.46 42.97
C LYS A 55 2.38 -28.16 42.80
N TYR A 56 2.48 -27.33 43.83
CA TYR A 56 3.32 -26.13 43.79
C TYR A 56 4.82 -26.45 43.76
N LYS A 57 5.27 -27.59 44.29
CA LYS A 57 6.65 -28.07 44.15
C LYS A 57 6.95 -28.47 42.70
N GLU A 58 6.06 -29.22 42.05
CA GLU A 58 6.18 -29.57 40.62
C GLU A 58 6.19 -28.32 39.72
N GLU A 59 5.24 -27.40 39.93
CA GLU A 59 5.20 -26.11 39.20
C GLU A 59 6.49 -25.29 39.40
N ASN A 60 7.07 -25.32 40.60
CA ASN A 60 8.32 -24.61 40.90
C ASN A 60 9.55 -25.29 40.26
N VAL A 61 9.60 -26.63 40.17
CA VAL A 61 10.66 -27.34 39.43
C VAL A 61 10.63 -26.96 37.95
N ILE A 62 9.46 -26.97 37.31
CA ILE A 62 9.29 -26.56 35.91
C ILE A 62 9.74 -25.09 35.72
N LEU A 63 9.37 -24.19 36.64
CA LEU A 63 9.81 -22.79 36.59
C LEU A 63 11.33 -22.60 36.81
N VAL A 64 11.99 -23.50 37.54
CA VAL A 64 13.46 -23.53 37.67
C VAL A 64 14.10 -24.01 36.36
N GLU A 65 13.61 -25.09 35.75
CA GLU A 65 14.07 -25.57 34.44
C GLU A 65 13.88 -24.52 33.33
N GLU A 66 12.72 -23.85 33.28
CA GLU A 66 12.48 -22.76 32.32
C GLU A 66 13.45 -21.59 32.53
N LYS A 67 13.63 -21.15 33.78
CA LYS A 67 14.58 -20.10 34.19
C LYS A 67 16.02 -20.45 33.83
N GLU A 68 16.43 -21.70 33.97
CA GLU A 68 17.74 -22.17 33.57
C GLU A 68 17.88 -22.27 32.04
N SER A 69 16.84 -22.70 31.32
CA SER A 69 16.81 -22.62 29.86
C SER A 69 16.93 -21.18 29.36
N LEU A 70 16.35 -20.22 30.07
CA LEU A 70 16.41 -18.79 29.77
C LEU A 70 17.79 -18.21 30.11
N ARG A 71 18.42 -18.62 31.21
CA ARG A 71 19.82 -18.29 31.53
C ARG A 71 20.79 -18.80 30.47
N HIS A 72 20.65 -20.05 30.01
CA HIS A 72 21.49 -20.60 28.93
C HIS A 72 21.28 -19.88 27.59
N LYS A 73 20.05 -19.43 27.28
CA LYS A 73 19.77 -18.59 26.12
C LYS A 73 20.38 -17.19 26.27
N LEU A 74 20.28 -16.58 27.45
CA LEU A 74 20.87 -15.28 27.77
C LEU A 74 22.39 -15.31 27.63
N HIS A 75 23.06 -16.30 28.25
CA HIS A 75 24.50 -16.48 28.17
C HIS A 75 24.96 -16.57 26.70
N ARG A 76 24.28 -17.37 25.87
CA ARG A 76 24.59 -17.45 24.43
C ARG A 76 24.41 -16.13 23.68
N PHE A 77 23.46 -15.28 24.09
CA PHE A 77 23.35 -13.93 23.53
C PHE A 77 24.47 -13.03 24.02
N ASP A 78 24.81 -13.06 25.31
CA ASP A 78 25.93 -12.32 25.89
C ASP A 78 27.26 -12.73 25.23
N ASP A 79 27.50 -14.03 25.00
CA ASP A 79 28.63 -14.59 24.24
C ASP A 79 28.71 -13.95 22.85
N THR A 80 27.62 -14.02 22.04
CA THR A 80 27.60 -13.42 20.70
C THR A 80 27.76 -11.90 20.72
N VAL A 81 27.30 -11.21 21.77
CA VAL A 81 27.52 -9.77 21.94
C VAL A 81 28.98 -9.49 22.27
N THR A 82 29.65 -10.32 23.08
CA THR A 82 31.10 -10.19 23.32
C THR A 82 31.94 -10.48 22.08
N ASP A 83 31.57 -11.47 21.27
CA ASP A 83 32.21 -11.74 19.98
C ASP A 83 32.08 -10.54 19.03
N TYR A 84 30.87 -9.99 18.85
CA TYR A 84 30.68 -8.79 18.03
C TYR A 84 31.39 -7.55 18.59
N LEU A 85 31.48 -7.39 19.91
CA LEU A 85 32.24 -6.30 20.52
C LEU A 85 33.76 -6.46 20.31
N ALA A 86 34.29 -7.69 20.33
CA ALA A 86 35.67 -7.99 20.00
C ALA A 86 35.96 -7.72 18.51
N GLU A 87 35.08 -8.18 17.60
CA GLU A 87 35.19 -7.91 16.16
C GLU A 87 35.12 -6.41 15.86
N ILE A 88 34.23 -5.66 16.52
CA ILE A 88 34.14 -4.20 16.39
C ILE A 88 35.41 -3.53 16.94
N ALA A 89 35.99 -4.01 18.04
CA ALA A 89 37.21 -3.46 18.60
C ALA A 89 38.44 -3.69 17.71
N ASP A 90 38.58 -4.89 17.11
CA ASP A 90 39.66 -5.18 16.18
C ASP A 90 39.50 -4.45 14.84
N ASN A 91 38.27 -4.33 14.33
CA ASN A 91 38.00 -3.46 13.18
C ASN A 91 38.34 -1.99 13.46
N HIS A 92 38.11 -1.48 14.67
CA HIS A 92 38.57 -0.13 15.05
C HIS A 92 40.10 -0.01 15.05
N LYS A 93 40.84 -0.99 15.58
CA LYS A 93 42.31 -1.02 15.52
C LYS A 93 42.83 -1.03 14.08
N VAL A 94 42.18 -1.78 13.18
CA VAL A 94 42.50 -1.81 11.74
C VAL A 94 42.24 -0.45 11.09
N ILE A 95 41.08 0.17 11.35
CA ILE A 95 40.72 1.50 10.84
C ILE A 95 41.68 2.57 11.36
N GLU A 96 42.08 2.51 12.62
CA GLU A 96 43.02 3.47 13.23
C GLU A 96 44.43 3.32 12.65
N LYS A 97 44.92 2.08 12.48
CA LYS A 97 46.17 1.78 11.77
C LYS A 97 46.16 2.30 10.33
N GLN A 98 45.08 2.04 9.59
CA GLN A 98 44.90 2.55 8.22
C GLN A 98 44.85 4.08 8.17
N ARG A 99 44.25 4.74 9.17
CA ARG A 99 44.26 6.20 9.29
C ARG A 99 45.68 6.75 9.53
N SER A 100 46.48 6.12 10.39
CA SER A 100 47.90 6.49 10.58
C SER A 100 48.66 6.34 9.26
N GLN A 101 48.51 5.21 8.57
CA GLN A 101 49.16 4.95 7.28
C GLN A 101 48.74 5.95 6.20
N ILE A 102 47.47 6.36 6.14
CA ILE A 102 46.99 7.42 5.24
C ILE A 102 47.57 8.79 5.61
N GLN A 103 47.78 9.07 6.89
CA GLN A 103 48.37 10.33 7.36
C GLN A 103 49.88 10.40 7.11
N GLU A 104 50.58 9.28 7.30
CA GLU A 104 51.99 9.09 6.93
C GLU A 104 52.18 9.18 5.40
N ALA A 105 51.34 8.50 4.62
CA ALA A 105 51.36 8.57 3.16
C ALA A 105 51.09 9.98 2.62
N ARG A 106 50.21 10.77 3.29
CA ARG A 106 50.02 12.20 2.97
C ARG A 106 51.25 13.03 3.31
N ALA A 107 51.86 12.85 4.48
CA ALA A 107 53.10 13.54 4.83
C ALA A 107 54.26 13.19 3.86
N LEU A 108 54.32 11.94 3.37
CA LEU A 108 55.24 11.50 2.33
C LEU A 108 54.92 12.14 0.97
N ALA A 109 53.64 12.20 0.57
CA ALA A 109 53.22 12.86 -0.65
C ALA A 109 53.51 14.36 -0.63
N ASP A 110 53.24 15.06 0.48
CA ASP A 110 53.56 16.48 0.68
C ASP A 110 55.09 16.70 0.64
N ALA A 111 55.88 15.81 1.26
CA ALA A 111 57.34 15.85 1.20
C ALA A 111 57.89 15.55 -0.21
N MET A 112 57.24 14.67 -0.98
CA MET A 112 57.57 14.42 -2.39
C MET A 112 57.17 15.61 -3.27
N HIS A 113 56.01 16.22 -3.04
CA HIS A 113 55.54 17.38 -3.80
C HIS A 113 56.37 18.63 -3.50
N ALA A 114 56.90 18.77 -2.27
CA ALA A 114 57.89 19.78 -1.91
C ALA A 114 59.25 19.53 -2.59
N ARG A 115 59.73 18.28 -2.62
CA ARG A 115 60.93 17.90 -3.40
C ARG A 115 60.72 18.17 -4.89
N GLU A 116 59.56 17.83 -5.44
CA GLU A 116 59.21 18.12 -6.83
C GLU A 116 59.18 19.62 -7.10
N LEU A 117 58.63 20.43 -6.20
CA LEU A 117 58.68 21.89 -6.30
C LEU A 117 60.13 22.40 -6.35
N THR A 118 61.00 21.94 -5.45
CA THR A 118 62.44 22.28 -5.49
C THR A 118 63.15 21.72 -6.73
N SER A 119 62.65 20.64 -7.34
CA SER A 119 63.17 20.10 -8.60
C SER A 119 62.67 20.88 -9.83
N VAL A 120 61.49 21.47 -9.76
CA VAL A 120 60.95 22.38 -10.79
C VAL A 120 61.65 23.74 -10.69
N GLU A 121 61.91 24.24 -9.48
CA GLU A 121 62.76 25.42 -9.25
C GLU A 121 64.22 25.17 -9.68
N SER A 122 64.76 23.96 -9.43
CA SER A 122 66.09 23.59 -9.94
C SER A 122 66.09 23.42 -11.46
N LEU A 123 65.02 22.89 -12.08
CA LEU A 123 64.87 22.83 -13.54
C LEU A 123 64.64 24.20 -14.18
N GLU A 124 63.98 25.14 -13.50
CA GLU A 124 63.79 26.49 -14.03
C GLU A 124 65.05 27.34 -13.86
N THR A 125 65.77 27.20 -12.75
CA THR A 125 67.11 27.78 -12.60
C THR A 125 68.12 27.11 -13.54
N MET A 126 68.04 25.80 -13.78
CA MET A 126 68.83 25.11 -14.81
C MET A 126 68.44 25.54 -16.23
N LYS A 127 67.17 25.88 -16.53
CA LYS A 127 66.80 26.51 -17.82
C LYS A 127 67.33 27.94 -17.94
N LYS A 128 67.34 28.71 -16.85
CA LYS A 128 67.99 30.04 -16.75
C LYS A 128 69.53 29.93 -16.82
N GLN A 129 70.11 28.80 -16.42
CA GLN A 129 71.52 28.48 -16.61
C GLN A 129 71.82 27.95 -18.01
N VAL A 130 70.97 27.13 -18.64
CA VAL A 130 71.14 26.68 -20.04
C VAL A 130 71.04 27.86 -21.00
N THR A 131 70.03 28.72 -20.87
CA THR A 131 69.92 29.95 -21.69
C THR A 131 70.98 31.02 -21.39
N ARG A 132 71.81 30.80 -20.36
CA ARG A 132 73.03 31.54 -20.06
C ARG A 132 74.28 30.82 -20.56
N LEU A 133 74.34 29.49 -20.44
CA LEU A 133 75.44 28.64 -20.86
C LEU A 133 75.47 28.51 -22.38
N GLU A 134 74.35 28.57 -23.09
CA GLU A 134 74.30 28.72 -24.56
C GLU A 134 75.00 30.03 -24.98
N LYS A 135 74.80 31.13 -24.22
CA LYS A 135 75.51 32.41 -24.43
C LYS A 135 76.96 32.41 -23.95
N GLU A 136 77.34 31.51 -23.05
CA GLU A 136 78.73 31.31 -22.62
C GLU A 136 79.46 30.25 -23.47
N LEU A 137 78.76 29.31 -24.14
CA LEU A 137 79.36 28.26 -25.00
C LEU A 137 79.88 28.85 -26.32
N ASP A 138 79.18 29.85 -26.87
CA ASP A 138 79.70 30.70 -27.95
C ASP A 138 80.96 31.48 -27.53
N ALA A 139 81.21 31.65 -26.24
CA ALA A 139 82.41 32.28 -25.69
C ALA A 139 83.50 31.29 -25.22
N ARG A 140 83.20 29.99 -25.02
CA ARG A 140 84.08 29.03 -24.31
C ARG A 140 84.71 27.90 -25.12
N LYS A 141 84.85 28.03 -26.44
CA LYS A 141 85.72 27.14 -27.25
C LYS A 141 87.23 27.38 -27.03
N ARG A 142 87.72 27.45 -25.76
CA ARG A 142 89.13 27.71 -25.33
C ARG A 142 89.49 27.15 -23.89
N ALA A 143 90.38 26.12 -23.77
CA ALA A 143 91.24 25.63 -22.62
C ALA A 143 90.75 24.65 -21.45
N GLY A 144 91.65 23.86 -20.78
CA GLY A 144 91.44 22.79 -19.70
C GLY A 144 92.68 22.34 -18.78
N GLU A 145 92.81 21.03 -18.34
CA GLU A 145 94.00 20.21 -17.77
C GLU A 145 94.23 19.80 -16.20
N GLU A 146 95.19 18.88 -15.79
CA GLU A 146 95.15 17.84 -14.62
C GLU A 146 96.46 17.37 -13.74
N ASP A 147 96.32 16.42 -12.72
CA ASP A 147 97.26 15.48 -11.87
C ASP A 147 98.05 15.94 -10.53
N ALA A 148 98.74 15.24 -9.55
CA ALA A 148 99.35 13.88 -9.12
C ALA A 148 99.53 13.72 -7.51
N GLY A 149 100.23 12.82 -6.69
CA GLY A 149 101.18 11.61 -6.67
C GLY A 149 101.70 11.11 -5.21
N ALA A 150 102.51 10.01 -4.98
CA ALA A 150 102.99 9.39 -3.63
C ALA A 150 104.29 8.41 -3.66
N THR A 151 104.95 7.60 -2.73
CA THR A 151 104.96 7.06 -1.27
C THR A 151 106.29 6.21 -0.84
N SER A 152 106.73 5.94 0.45
CA SER A 152 107.82 4.89 0.90
C SER A 152 108.15 4.62 2.46
N ALA A 153 109.00 3.62 2.93
CA ALA A 153 109.40 3.24 4.38
C ALA A 153 110.62 2.21 4.70
N VAL A 154 110.81 1.71 5.98
CA VAL A 154 111.51 0.47 6.55
C VAL A 154 112.88 0.53 7.37
N LYS A 155 112.95 -0.04 8.62
CA LYS A 155 114.22 -0.45 9.34
C LYS A 155 114.14 -1.42 10.57
N GLU A 156 113.18 -2.33 10.66
CA GLU A 156 112.66 -2.79 11.98
C GLU A 156 113.19 -4.12 12.60
N LYS A 157 114.08 -4.85 11.92
CA LYS A 157 114.07 -6.33 11.98
C LYS A 157 114.41 -7.03 13.33
N GLU A 158 115.16 -6.43 14.25
CA GLU A 158 115.54 -7.09 15.52
C GLU A 158 114.51 -6.92 16.66
N LYS A 159 113.58 -5.96 16.56
CA LYS A 159 112.43 -5.95 17.49
C LYS A 159 111.61 -7.24 17.34
N PHE A 160 111.50 -7.72 16.09
CA PHE A 160 110.58 -8.76 15.68
C PHE A 160 110.67 -10.09 16.42
N GLU A 161 111.73 -10.46 17.15
CA GLU A 161 111.73 -11.73 17.89
C GLU A 161 111.13 -11.63 19.30
N LYS A 162 111.41 -10.54 20.03
CA LYS A 162 110.70 -10.24 21.30
C LYS A 162 109.28 -9.73 21.02
N GLU A 163 109.08 -9.07 19.89
CA GLU A 163 107.75 -8.91 19.33
C GLU A 163 107.13 -10.26 19.00
N LYS A 164 107.74 -11.18 18.25
CA LYS A 164 107.12 -12.46 17.84
C LYS A 164 106.51 -13.25 19.01
N ALA A 165 107.15 -13.32 20.18
CA ALA A 165 106.55 -13.98 21.34
C ALA A 165 105.33 -13.20 21.91
N ARG A 166 105.43 -11.88 22.06
CA ARG A 166 104.33 -11.00 22.51
C ARG A 166 103.18 -10.97 21.51
N LEU A 167 103.52 -10.71 20.24
CA LEU A 167 102.67 -10.76 19.07
C LEU A 167 102.05 -12.14 18.85
N GLN A 168 102.64 -13.26 19.26
CA GLN A 168 101.97 -14.56 19.16
C GLN A 168 100.79 -14.62 20.15
N GLY A 169 101.01 -14.23 21.41
CA GLY A 169 99.93 -14.14 22.40
C GLY A 169 98.88 -13.07 22.06
N GLU A 170 99.31 -11.91 21.56
CA GLU A 170 98.41 -10.86 21.07
C GLU A 170 97.68 -11.29 19.80
N LEU A 171 98.32 -12.02 18.87
CA LEU A 171 97.70 -12.58 17.66
C LEU A 171 96.69 -13.65 18.01
N ASP A 172 96.97 -14.53 18.98
CA ASP A 172 96.03 -15.58 19.36
C ASP A 172 94.84 -15.01 20.16
N ALA A 173 95.06 -13.99 21.00
CA ALA A 173 93.97 -13.19 21.59
C ALA A 173 93.18 -12.39 20.53
N MET A 174 93.85 -11.84 19.51
CA MET A 174 93.21 -11.12 18.41
C MET A 174 92.53 -12.07 17.42
N LYS A 175 92.95 -13.32 17.26
CA LYS A 175 92.21 -14.37 16.53
C LYS A 175 90.91 -14.72 17.23
N VAL A 176 90.92 -14.86 18.57
CA VAL A 176 89.68 -15.08 19.33
C VAL A 176 88.74 -13.87 19.22
N ARG A 177 89.26 -12.64 19.34
CA ARG A 177 88.46 -11.43 19.09
C ARG A 177 87.94 -11.35 17.66
N LEU A 178 88.78 -11.70 16.66
CA LEU A 178 88.42 -11.68 15.25
C LEU A 178 87.32 -12.71 14.97
N ALA A 179 87.47 -13.95 15.45
CA ALA A 179 86.45 -15.00 15.34
C ALA A 179 85.12 -14.55 15.97
N ASN A 180 85.14 -14.00 17.18
CA ASN A 180 83.94 -13.46 17.83
C ASN A 180 83.33 -12.29 17.04
N SER A 181 84.16 -11.43 16.42
CA SER A 181 83.66 -10.32 15.59
C SER A 181 83.13 -10.77 14.23
N VAL A 182 83.71 -11.81 13.62
CA VAL A 182 83.23 -12.43 12.39
C VAL A 182 81.90 -13.13 12.65
N GLN A 183 81.79 -13.92 13.73
CA GLN A 183 80.53 -14.52 14.16
C GLN A 183 79.45 -13.47 14.46
N TYR A 184 79.82 -12.33 15.04
CA TYR A 184 78.90 -11.20 15.26
C TYR A 184 78.50 -10.50 13.94
N CYS A 185 79.40 -10.40 12.96
CA CYS A 185 79.06 -9.94 11.61
C CYS A 185 78.14 -10.92 10.88
N GLU A 186 78.41 -12.22 10.92
CA GLU A 186 77.55 -13.28 10.36
C GLU A 186 76.14 -13.24 10.99
N GLU A 187 76.07 -13.08 12.32
CA GLU A 187 74.80 -12.85 13.02
C GLU A 187 74.07 -11.59 12.56
N LEU A 188 74.78 -10.51 12.25
CA LEU A 188 74.20 -9.27 11.74
C LEU A 188 73.77 -9.42 10.27
N GLU A 189 74.54 -10.10 9.43
CA GLU A 189 74.19 -10.38 8.04
C GLU A 189 72.93 -11.26 7.94
N VAL A 190 72.79 -12.27 8.80
CA VAL A 190 71.56 -13.07 8.90
C VAL A 190 70.36 -12.21 9.37
N LYS A 191 70.57 -11.27 10.31
CA LYS A 191 69.53 -10.33 10.77
C LYS A 191 69.15 -9.34 9.66
N VAL A 192 70.10 -8.86 8.86
CA VAL A 192 69.87 -7.98 7.70
C VAL A 192 69.12 -8.73 6.60
N GLN A 193 69.55 -9.93 6.20
CA GLN A 193 68.81 -10.74 5.22
C GLN A 193 67.38 -11.08 5.68
N GLY A 194 67.18 -11.32 6.99
CA GLY A 194 65.84 -11.47 7.57
C GLY A 194 65.00 -10.19 7.44
N ALA A 195 65.60 -9.02 7.68
CA ALA A 195 64.94 -7.72 7.51
C ALA A 195 64.62 -7.44 6.02
N ASP A 196 65.54 -7.69 5.10
CA ASP A 196 65.35 -7.50 3.65
C ASP A 196 64.23 -8.40 3.11
N GLN A 197 64.17 -9.66 3.54
CA GLN A 197 63.07 -10.57 3.21
C GLN A 197 61.72 -10.10 3.79
N SER A 198 61.72 -9.46 4.97
CA SER A 198 60.53 -8.84 5.55
C SER A 198 60.12 -7.58 4.79
N ILE A 199 61.07 -6.74 4.38
CA ILE A 199 60.84 -5.54 3.55
C ILE A 199 60.25 -5.96 2.20
N SER A 200 60.82 -6.96 1.53
CA SER A 200 60.32 -7.43 0.22
C SER A 200 58.85 -7.90 0.30
N LYS A 201 58.48 -8.64 1.36
CA LYS A 201 57.09 -9.07 1.61
C LYS A 201 56.15 -7.91 1.93
N LEU A 202 56.65 -6.89 2.65
CA LEU A 202 55.88 -5.68 2.93
C LEU A 202 55.67 -4.84 1.66
N VAL A 203 56.65 -4.81 0.74
CA VAL A 203 56.50 -4.18 -0.59
C VAL A 203 55.44 -4.90 -1.43
N GLU A 204 55.47 -6.23 -1.52
CA GLU A 204 54.41 -7.01 -2.20
C GLU A 204 53.01 -6.74 -1.60
N GLN A 205 52.91 -6.67 -0.26
CA GLN A 205 51.66 -6.35 0.42
C GLN A 205 51.19 -4.90 0.18
N ILE A 206 52.12 -3.95 0.03
CA ILE A 206 51.80 -2.56 -0.32
C ILE A 206 51.33 -2.48 -1.78
N GLU A 207 52.02 -3.13 -2.72
CA GLU A 207 51.60 -3.17 -4.13
C GLU A 207 50.22 -3.83 -4.29
N GLU A 208 49.92 -4.92 -3.57
CA GLU A 208 48.59 -5.52 -3.57
C GLU A 208 47.54 -4.60 -2.93
N ALA A 209 47.86 -3.92 -1.82
CA ALA A 209 46.97 -2.96 -1.18
C ALA A 209 46.68 -1.74 -2.08
N GLU A 210 47.68 -1.18 -2.75
CA GLU A 210 47.53 -0.09 -3.72
C GLU A 210 46.70 -0.53 -4.93
N ASN A 211 46.96 -1.71 -5.50
CA ASN A 211 46.16 -2.25 -6.60
C ASN A 211 44.68 -2.43 -6.18
N ASN A 212 44.43 -2.91 -4.96
CA ASN A 212 43.08 -3.05 -4.42
C ASN A 212 42.43 -1.69 -4.14
N ALA A 213 43.17 -0.70 -3.60
CA ALA A 213 42.68 0.66 -3.42
C ALA A 213 42.35 1.35 -4.75
N VAL A 214 43.14 1.13 -5.81
CA VAL A 214 42.86 1.65 -7.17
C VAL A 214 41.61 0.98 -7.76
N ARG A 215 41.40 -0.33 -7.57
CA ARG A 215 40.15 -1.02 -7.95
C ARG A 215 38.95 -0.46 -7.18
N GLN A 216 39.09 -0.26 -5.87
CA GLN A 216 38.02 0.24 -5.01
C GLN A 216 37.67 1.71 -5.31
N ASN A 217 38.65 2.57 -5.57
CA ASN A 217 38.42 3.95 -6.01
C ASN A 217 37.73 3.99 -7.37
N ARG A 218 38.15 3.16 -8.35
CA ARG A 218 37.44 3.05 -9.64
C ARG A 218 35.99 2.59 -9.48
N LEU A 219 35.71 1.67 -8.55
CA LEU A 219 34.34 1.25 -8.23
C LEU A 219 33.55 2.37 -7.56
N VAL A 220 34.13 3.11 -6.61
CA VAL A 220 33.51 4.26 -5.95
C VAL A 220 33.20 5.37 -6.95
N ASP A 221 34.10 5.68 -7.88
CA ASP A 221 33.88 6.70 -8.91
C ASP A 221 32.89 6.23 -9.99
N HIS A 222 32.85 4.93 -10.32
CA HIS A 222 31.81 4.36 -11.16
C HIS A 222 30.42 4.50 -10.49
N LEU A 223 30.29 4.12 -9.22
CA LEU A 223 29.04 4.24 -8.46
C LEU A 223 28.63 5.69 -8.21
N ARG A 224 29.59 6.62 -8.05
CA ARG A 224 29.34 8.07 -8.02
C ARG A 224 28.76 8.55 -9.36
N ASN A 225 29.38 8.15 -10.48
CA ASN A 225 28.91 8.53 -11.81
C ASN A 225 27.54 7.92 -12.13
N GLU A 226 27.26 6.68 -11.73
CA GLU A 226 25.92 6.08 -11.81
C GLU A 226 24.91 6.83 -10.93
N SER A 227 25.27 7.18 -9.70
CA SER A 227 24.42 7.98 -8.80
C SER A 227 24.10 9.36 -9.36
N ILE A 228 25.09 10.03 -9.97
CA ILE A 228 24.90 11.31 -10.68
C ILE A 228 23.99 11.12 -11.90
N ASN A 229 24.24 10.10 -12.73
CA ASN A 229 23.43 9.81 -13.92
C ASN A 229 21.97 9.47 -13.55
N LEU A 230 21.75 8.61 -12.55
CA LEU A 230 20.42 8.27 -12.03
C LEU A 230 19.72 9.49 -11.44
N LYS A 231 20.45 10.42 -10.83
CA LYS A 231 19.89 11.68 -10.32
C LYS A 231 19.50 12.63 -11.45
N MET A 232 20.35 12.80 -12.47
CA MET A 232 20.00 13.57 -13.68
C MET A 232 18.83 12.93 -14.44
N GLU A 233 18.77 11.60 -14.51
CA GLU A 233 17.65 10.88 -15.11
C GLU A 233 16.36 11.08 -14.28
N SER A 234 16.45 11.00 -12.95
CA SER A 234 15.35 11.32 -12.02
C SER A 234 14.85 12.75 -12.19
N ASP A 235 15.74 13.74 -12.29
CA ASP A 235 15.38 15.15 -12.45
C ASP A 235 14.74 15.41 -13.82
N SER A 236 15.23 14.77 -14.89
CA SER A 236 14.59 14.82 -16.22
C SER A 236 13.24 14.09 -16.26
N LYS A 237 13.08 13.00 -15.50
CA LYS A 237 11.79 12.31 -15.30
C LYS A 237 10.81 13.19 -14.50
N SER A 238 11.28 13.90 -13.48
CA SER A 238 10.49 14.89 -12.73
C SER A 238 10.02 16.04 -13.64
N GLN A 239 10.91 16.60 -14.47
CA GLN A 239 10.57 17.67 -15.43
C GLN A 239 9.62 17.19 -16.54
N THR A 240 9.77 15.95 -17.03
CA THR A 240 8.81 15.38 -17.98
C THR A 240 7.46 15.07 -17.32
N ILE A 241 7.41 14.63 -16.06
CA ILE A 241 6.16 14.52 -15.28
C ILE A 241 5.49 15.89 -15.13
N ILE A 242 6.23 16.96 -14.82
CA ILE A 242 5.67 18.34 -14.73
C ILE A 242 5.05 18.77 -16.07
N THR A 243 5.78 18.61 -17.18
CA THR A 243 5.26 18.99 -18.52
C THR A 243 4.13 18.07 -19.01
N LEU A 244 4.06 16.82 -18.56
CA LEU A 244 2.93 15.92 -18.80
C LEU A 244 1.71 16.34 -17.97
N ASN A 245 1.87 16.69 -16.69
CA ASN A 245 0.79 17.20 -15.84
C ASN A 245 0.22 18.52 -16.39
N GLU A 246 1.06 19.41 -16.91
CA GLU A 246 0.60 20.60 -17.64
C GLU A 246 -0.21 20.24 -18.90
N LYS A 247 0.22 19.23 -19.67
CA LYS A 247 -0.50 18.76 -20.85
C LYS A 247 -1.84 18.14 -20.46
N ILE A 248 -1.88 17.34 -19.39
CA ILE A 248 -3.09 16.75 -18.82
C ILE A 248 -4.08 17.85 -18.44
N ALA A 249 -3.66 18.84 -17.63
CA ALA A 249 -4.52 19.97 -17.23
C ALA A 249 -5.00 20.85 -18.42
N LYS A 250 -4.21 20.91 -19.51
CA LYS A 250 -4.61 21.56 -20.77
C LYS A 250 -5.62 20.70 -21.56
N THR A 251 -5.47 19.37 -21.57
CA THR A 251 -6.43 18.45 -22.19
C THR A 251 -7.73 18.31 -21.40
N GLU A 252 -7.70 18.30 -20.06
CA GLU A 252 -8.90 18.28 -19.21
C GLU A 252 -9.77 19.50 -19.48
N LYS A 253 -9.17 20.71 -19.52
CA LYS A 253 -9.88 21.95 -19.91
C LYS A 253 -10.35 21.96 -21.37
N SER A 254 -9.82 21.07 -22.23
CA SER A 254 -10.28 20.87 -23.60
C SER A 254 -11.45 19.87 -23.65
N VAL A 255 -11.39 18.80 -22.86
CA VAL A 255 -12.47 17.83 -22.65
C VAL A 255 -13.67 18.51 -22.01
N GLU A 256 -13.50 19.26 -20.92
CA GLU A 256 -14.58 20.02 -20.26
C GLU A 256 -15.29 21.00 -21.23
N ARG A 257 -14.55 21.60 -22.17
CA ARG A 257 -15.11 22.43 -23.25
C ARG A 257 -15.84 21.60 -24.30
N ARG A 258 -15.32 20.42 -24.64
CA ARG A 258 -15.95 19.46 -25.57
C ARG A 258 -17.22 18.86 -24.98
N ASP A 259 -17.26 18.55 -23.70
CA ASP A 259 -18.45 18.05 -22.99
C ASP A 259 -19.53 19.12 -22.92
N LYS A 260 -19.16 20.38 -22.64
CA LYS A 260 -20.08 21.52 -22.72
C LYS A 260 -20.60 21.75 -24.15
N GLN A 261 -19.77 21.55 -25.18
CA GLN A 261 -20.20 21.57 -26.58
C GLN A 261 -21.12 20.39 -26.93
N LEU A 262 -20.78 19.17 -26.48
CA LEU A 262 -21.59 17.97 -26.67
C LEU A 262 -22.94 18.08 -25.98
N HIS A 263 -23.01 18.63 -24.76
CA HIS A 263 -24.27 18.87 -24.06
C HIS A 263 -25.15 19.88 -24.82
N VAL A 264 -24.58 20.95 -25.35
CA VAL A 264 -25.30 21.91 -26.21
C VAL A 264 -25.73 21.30 -27.56
N ILE A 265 -24.96 20.36 -28.11
CA ILE A 265 -25.34 19.61 -29.32
C ILE A 265 -26.43 18.58 -29.01
N GLN A 266 -26.34 17.88 -27.88
CA GLN A 266 -27.34 16.91 -27.40
C GLN A 266 -28.68 17.60 -27.18
N THR A 267 -28.73 18.69 -26.40
CA THR A 267 -29.99 19.44 -26.20
C THR A 267 -30.60 19.99 -27.50
N LYS A 268 -29.78 20.24 -28.54
CA LYS A 268 -30.25 20.62 -29.87
C LYS A 268 -30.73 19.41 -30.69
N LEU A 269 -30.09 18.25 -30.53
CA LEU A 269 -30.51 16.99 -31.15
C LEU A 269 -31.83 16.52 -30.56
N ASP A 270 -31.98 16.55 -29.23
CA ASP A 270 -33.20 16.19 -28.51
C ASP A 270 -34.36 17.11 -28.92
N ALA A 271 -34.11 18.42 -29.04
CA ALA A 271 -35.08 19.39 -29.55
C ALA A 271 -35.45 19.14 -31.01
N ALA A 272 -34.48 18.84 -31.88
CA ALA A 272 -34.71 18.50 -33.28
C ALA A 272 -35.44 17.15 -33.45
N GLN A 273 -35.24 16.20 -32.54
CA GLN A 273 -35.98 14.93 -32.50
C GLN A 273 -37.44 15.16 -32.07
N ALA A 274 -37.71 16.00 -31.08
CA ALA A 274 -39.08 16.40 -30.72
C ALA A 274 -39.78 17.19 -31.86
N GLU A 275 -39.04 18.04 -32.57
CA GLU A 275 -39.54 18.74 -33.77
C GLU A 275 -39.80 17.76 -34.93
N GLN A 276 -38.96 16.72 -35.07
CA GLN A 276 -39.15 15.63 -36.03
C GLN A 276 -40.35 14.73 -35.67
N GLU A 277 -40.55 14.37 -34.40
CA GLU A 277 -41.73 13.60 -33.96
C GLU A 277 -43.02 14.40 -34.14
N THR A 278 -43.04 15.68 -33.76
CA THR A 278 -44.22 16.53 -33.97
C THR A 278 -44.51 16.73 -35.45
N ALA A 279 -43.48 16.88 -36.30
CA ALA A 279 -43.63 16.88 -37.76
C ALA A 279 -44.12 15.53 -38.31
N PHE A 280 -43.64 14.40 -37.79
CA PHE A 280 -44.06 13.06 -38.20
C PHE A 280 -45.52 12.79 -37.84
N ASN A 281 -45.94 13.10 -36.61
CA ASN A 281 -47.32 13.00 -36.16
C ASN A 281 -48.26 13.88 -36.99
N LYS A 282 -47.82 15.09 -37.36
CA LYS A 282 -48.56 16.00 -38.24
C LYS A 282 -48.62 15.49 -39.69
N ASN A 283 -47.58 14.81 -40.17
CA ASN A 283 -47.56 14.14 -41.48
C ASN A 283 -48.50 12.92 -41.49
N ALA A 284 -48.56 12.15 -40.38
CA ALA A 284 -49.50 11.05 -40.21
C ALA A 284 -50.96 11.54 -40.22
N GLN A 285 -51.28 12.61 -39.47
CA GLN A 285 -52.59 13.26 -39.51
C GLN A 285 -52.95 13.79 -40.91
N LEU A 286 -52.01 14.40 -41.63
CA LEU A 286 -52.24 14.85 -43.01
C LEU A 286 -52.43 13.69 -44.00
N ARG A 287 -51.80 12.53 -43.77
CA ARG A 287 -52.03 11.29 -44.54
C ARG A 287 -53.40 10.70 -44.24
N GLU A 288 -53.82 10.65 -42.99
CA GLU A 288 -55.16 10.20 -42.58
C GLU A 288 -56.25 11.11 -43.18
N GLN A 289 -56.04 12.43 -43.15
CA GLN A 289 -56.91 13.39 -43.83
C GLN A 289 -56.93 13.18 -45.34
N LEU A 290 -55.78 13.01 -46.00
CA LEU A 290 -55.73 12.66 -47.43
C LEU A 290 -56.44 11.34 -47.75
N GLU A 291 -56.35 10.33 -46.89
CA GLU A 291 -57.03 9.06 -47.08
C GLU A 291 -58.55 9.22 -46.95
N THR A 292 -59.05 9.96 -45.96
CA THR A 292 -60.49 10.29 -45.86
C THR A 292 -60.98 11.08 -47.08
N VAL A 293 -60.21 12.07 -47.55
CA VAL A 293 -60.53 12.85 -48.76
C VAL A 293 -60.46 11.98 -50.02
N ASN A 294 -59.55 11.01 -50.12
CA ASN A 294 -59.52 10.03 -51.21
C ASN A 294 -60.75 9.11 -51.19
N VAL A 295 -61.17 8.64 -50.01
CA VAL A 295 -62.40 7.84 -49.84
C VAL A 295 -63.64 8.65 -50.22
N GLU A 296 -63.73 9.92 -49.84
CA GLU A 296 -64.80 10.83 -50.28
C GLU A 296 -64.73 11.14 -51.79
N LEU A 297 -63.53 11.28 -52.35
CA LEU A 297 -63.31 11.48 -53.77
C LEU A 297 -63.73 10.25 -54.58
N ASP A 298 -63.46 9.03 -54.10
CA ASP A 298 -63.91 7.81 -54.77
C ASP A 298 -65.41 7.54 -54.56
N ARG A 299 -65.97 7.97 -53.42
CA ARG A 299 -67.42 7.97 -53.18
C ARG A 299 -68.16 8.97 -54.10
N THR A 300 -67.57 10.13 -54.36
CA THR A 300 -68.12 11.11 -55.31
C THR A 300 -67.85 10.72 -56.77
N LYS A 301 -66.71 10.11 -57.12
CA LYS A 301 -66.49 9.49 -58.45
C LYS A 301 -67.49 8.36 -58.73
N THR A 302 -67.80 7.51 -57.75
CA THR A 302 -68.78 6.42 -57.94
C THR A 302 -70.21 6.96 -58.01
N GLN A 303 -70.56 8.00 -57.25
CA GLN A 303 -71.80 8.76 -57.46
C GLN A 303 -71.86 9.41 -58.85
N LEU A 304 -70.76 10.02 -59.33
CA LEU A 304 -70.68 10.62 -60.67
C LEU A 304 -70.75 9.57 -61.78
N ALA A 305 -70.17 8.39 -61.59
CA ALA A 305 -70.28 7.27 -62.53
C ALA A 305 -71.72 6.72 -62.58
N ASN A 306 -72.42 6.66 -61.44
CA ASN A 306 -73.82 6.28 -61.38
C ASN A 306 -74.72 7.33 -62.03
N THR A 307 -74.58 8.62 -61.71
CA THR A 307 -75.38 9.68 -62.35
C THR A 307 -75.05 9.85 -63.84
N ALA A 308 -73.80 9.61 -64.26
CA ALA A 308 -73.44 9.53 -65.69
C ALA A 308 -74.05 8.30 -66.39
N LYS A 309 -74.17 7.17 -65.69
CA LYS A 309 -74.88 5.98 -66.17
C LYS A 309 -76.39 6.24 -66.28
N ASP A 310 -76.98 6.98 -65.35
CA ASP A 310 -78.41 7.34 -65.39
C ASP A 310 -78.70 8.45 -66.41
N LEU A 311 -77.78 9.40 -66.61
CA LEU A 311 -77.78 10.33 -67.74
C LEU A 311 -77.65 9.58 -69.07
N LYS A 312 -76.81 8.53 -69.14
CA LYS A 312 -76.76 7.68 -70.32
C LYS A 312 -78.06 6.91 -70.52
N ASN A 313 -78.64 6.30 -69.48
CA ASN A 313 -79.91 5.58 -69.55
C ASN A 313 -81.03 6.51 -70.07
N THR A 314 -81.15 7.72 -69.51
CA THR A 314 -82.14 8.72 -69.94
C THR A 314 -81.85 9.30 -71.33
N LEU A 315 -80.60 9.34 -71.78
CA LEU A 315 -80.23 9.74 -73.16
C LEU A 315 -80.48 8.60 -74.15
N ASP A 316 -80.26 7.34 -73.76
CA ASP A 316 -80.61 6.14 -74.52
C ASP A 316 -82.15 5.97 -74.61
N ASP A 317 -82.90 6.24 -73.55
CA ASP A 317 -84.37 6.36 -73.58
C ASP A 317 -84.82 7.56 -74.41
N GLY A 318 -84.13 8.69 -74.31
CA GLY A 318 -84.31 9.84 -75.18
C GLY A 318 -83.99 9.57 -76.66
N THR A 319 -83.15 8.58 -76.99
CA THR A 319 -82.97 8.12 -78.38
C THR A 319 -83.99 7.06 -78.78
N LYS A 320 -84.47 6.20 -77.87
CA LYS A 320 -85.66 5.34 -78.11
C LYS A 320 -86.88 6.20 -78.46
N LEU A 321 -87.18 7.21 -77.65
CA LEU A 321 -88.27 8.18 -77.90
C LEU A 321 -88.08 8.95 -79.20
N ARG A 322 -86.86 9.42 -79.53
CA ARG A 322 -86.58 10.05 -80.84
C ARG A 322 -86.74 9.05 -82.01
N ASN A 323 -86.42 7.77 -81.82
CA ASN A 323 -86.62 6.73 -82.82
C ASN A 323 -88.11 6.34 -82.97
N GLU A 324 -88.91 6.45 -81.92
CA GLU A 324 -90.37 6.30 -81.97
C GLU A 324 -91.04 7.50 -82.63
N VAL A 325 -90.63 8.73 -82.32
CA VAL A 325 -91.02 9.95 -83.05
C VAL A 325 -90.59 9.85 -84.53
N SER A 326 -89.43 9.26 -84.84
CA SER A 326 -89.00 8.99 -86.22
C SER A 326 -89.86 7.93 -86.92
N LYS A 327 -90.31 6.88 -86.21
CA LYS A 327 -91.26 5.88 -86.73
C LYS A 327 -92.63 6.51 -86.99
N LEU A 328 -93.16 7.28 -86.05
CA LEU A 328 -94.42 8.03 -86.19
C LEU A 328 -94.36 9.04 -87.34
N GLY A 329 -93.26 9.79 -87.45
CA GLY A 329 -93.02 10.72 -88.57
C GLY A 329 -92.97 9.99 -89.93
N LYS A 330 -92.34 8.81 -90.01
CA LYS A 330 -92.34 7.98 -91.22
C LYS A 330 -93.74 7.45 -91.54
N GLN A 331 -94.53 7.06 -90.54
CA GLN A 331 -95.93 6.68 -90.72
C GLN A 331 -96.77 7.86 -91.23
N ILE A 332 -96.62 9.06 -90.68
CA ILE A 332 -97.29 10.28 -91.15
C ILE A 332 -96.97 10.54 -92.64
N VAL A 333 -95.70 10.49 -93.05
CA VAL A 333 -95.31 10.63 -94.46
C VAL A 333 -95.89 9.53 -95.35
N GLN A 334 -95.99 8.30 -94.84
CA GLN A 334 -96.58 7.16 -95.56
C GLN A 334 -98.12 7.29 -95.71
N HIS A 335 -98.80 7.88 -94.72
CA HIS A 335 -100.22 8.22 -94.79
C HIS A 335 -100.48 9.40 -95.74
N ILE A 336 -99.64 10.45 -95.73
CA ILE A 336 -99.73 11.57 -96.69
C ILE A 336 -99.61 11.08 -98.14
N LYS A 337 -98.62 10.21 -98.42
CA LYS A 337 -98.49 9.61 -99.77
C LYS A 337 -99.67 8.72 -100.16
N LYS A 338 -100.27 7.98 -99.22
CA LYS A 338 -101.52 7.24 -99.48
C LYS A 338 -102.71 8.16 -99.75
N HIS A 339 -102.77 9.33 -99.12
CA HIS A 339 -103.86 10.29 -99.31
C HIS A 339 -103.79 10.95 -100.69
N GLN A 340 -102.61 11.41 -101.12
CA GLN A 340 -102.41 12.02 -102.45
C GLN A 340 -102.75 11.05 -103.61
N ILE A 341 -102.37 9.77 -103.48
CA ILE A 341 -102.68 8.74 -104.49
C ILE A 341 -104.19 8.42 -104.54
N LEU A 342 -104.95 8.65 -103.46
CA LEU A 342 -106.40 8.46 -103.45
C LEU A 342 -107.19 9.65 -104.02
N GLU A 343 -106.66 10.88 -103.98
CA GLU A 343 -107.27 12.00 -104.72
C GLU A 343 -106.98 11.91 -106.22
N GLN A 344 -105.75 11.58 -106.62
CA GLN A 344 -105.36 11.57 -108.03
C GLN A 344 -106.10 10.52 -108.88
N ASN A 345 -106.58 9.44 -108.24
CA ASN A 345 -107.41 8.41 -108.87
C ASN A 345 -108.92 8.78 -108.95
N LYS A 346 -109.32 9.96 -108.46
CA LYS A 346 -110.72 10.41 -108.50
C LYS A 346 -111.05 11.26 -109.73
N SER A 347 -110.08 12.00 -110.26
CA SER A 347 -110.28 12.91 -111.41
C SER A 347 -110.12 12.23 -112.79
N SER A 348 -109.54 11.03 -112.85
CA SER A 348 -109.26 10.30 -114.10
C SER A 348 -110.47 9.54 -114.68
N VAL A 349 -111.62 9.51 -113.98
CA VAL A 349 -112.78 8.67 -114.36
C VAL A 349 -113.91 9.47 -115.03
N GLU A 350 -113.87 10.81 -114.99
CA GLU A 350 -114.98 11.67 -115.47
C GLU A 350 -114.76 12.28 -116.86
N VAL A 351 -113.50 12.40 -117.34
CA VAL A 351 -113.18 13.12 -118.59
C VAL A 351 -113.31 12.25 -119.84
N ASP A 352 -112.94 10.97 -119.79
CA ASP A 352 -113.01 10.04 -120.94
C ASP A 352 -114.44 9.75 -121.44
N ARG A 353 -115.46 10.26 -120.73
CA ARG A 353 -116.86 10.22 -121.16
C ARG A 353 -117.20 11.29 -122.21
N GLU A 354 -116.39 12.34 -122.34
CA GLU A 354 -116.66 13.46 -123.24
C GLU A 354 -115.94 13.31 -124.60
N ARG A 355 -116.30 12.22 -125.29
CA ARG A 355 -116.49 12.10 -126.76
C ARG A 355 -115.31 12.52 -127.67
N LEU A 356 -114.81 11.71 -128.60
CA LEU A 356 -115.53 10.82 -129.53
C LEU A 356 -116.82 11.42 -130.12
N ARG A 357 -116.89 12.75 -130.17
CA ARG A 357 -117.38 13.45 -131.36
C ARG A 357 -116.13 13.71 -132.22
N GLN A 358 -116.13 13.36 -133.50
CA GLN A 358 -116.91 14.03 -134.54
C GLN A 358 -116.56 15.54 -134.58
N GLN A 359 -116.15 16.11 -135.71
CA GLN A 359 -116.11 15.60 -137.09
C GLN A 359 -114.91 16.28 -137.81
N VAL A 360 -114.27 15.64 -138.80
CA VAL A 360 -114.65 15.65 -140.22
C VAL A 360 -114.89 17.08 -140.74
N THR A 361 -114.20 17.41 -141.85
CA THR A 361 -114.49 18.55 -142.74
C THR A 361 -114.44 19.97 -142.15
N VAL A 362 -113.22 20.44 -141.88
CA VAL A 362 -112.71 21.63 -142.59
C VAL A 362 -111.51 21.14 -143.40
N MET A 363 -111.70 20.54 -144.59
CA MET A 363 -111.99 21.19 -145.87
C MET A 363 -110.99 22.32 -146.15
N GLU A 364 -110.11 22.19 -147.14
CA GLU A 364 -110.47 22.36 -148.56
C GLU A 364 -111.08 23.74 -148.85
N ARG A 365 -110.24 24.78 -148.71
CA ARG A 365 -110.20 25.96 -149.59
C ARG A 365 -108.92 26.75 -149.32
N ASP A 366 -108.02 26.74 -150.31
CA ASP A 366 -107.29 27.90 -150.86
C ASP A 366 -105.97 27.51 -151.53
N LEU A 367 -106.06 26.53 -152.44
CA LEU A 367 -105.06 26.28 -153.48
C LEU A 367 -105.77 26.05 -154.82
N MET A 368 -106.39 27.10 -155.37
CA MET A 368 -107.12 27.08 -156.64
C MET A 368 -107.04 28.42 -157.37
N LEU A 369 -105.95 28.64 -158.11
CA LEU A 369 -105.84 29.47 -159.33
C LEU A 369 -104.39 29.39 -159.85
N GLY A 370 -104.11 28.97 -161.08
CA GLY A 370 -105.01 28.41 -162.09
C GLY A 370 -104.28 27.80 -163.28
N LYS A 371 -105.04 27.21 -164.22
CA LYS A 371 -104.54 26.71 -165.51
C LYS A 371 -105.44 27.19 -166.65
N ARG A 372 -104.88 27.90 -167.64
CA ARG A 372 -105.40 28.03 -169.02
C ARG A 372 -104.39 28.73 -169.94
N GLN A 373 -104.25 28.20 -171.16
CA GLN A 373 -103.98 28.85 -172.46
C GLN A 373 -102.78 28.30 -173.29
N ALA A 374 -103.07 27.53 -174.36
CA ALA A 374 -102.15 27.19 -175.48
C ALA A 374 -102.87 26.42 -176.64
N GLU A 375 -102.73 26.83 -177.93
CA GLU A 375 -102.99 26.09 -179.21
C GLU A 375 -102.74 26.96 -180.51
N PHE A 376 -102.66 26.37 -181.75
CA PHE A 376 -102.40 26.93 -183.16
C PHE A 376 -100.92 27.17 -183.64
N ASP A 377 -100.49 27.31 -184.95
CA ASP A 377 -100.84 26.69 -186.29
C ASP A 377 -99.72 26.89 -187.42
N LYS A 378 -99.95 26.81 -188.78
CA LYS A 378 -99.01 26.15 -189.78
C LYS A 378 -99.29 26.27 -191.35
N ARG A 379 -98.33 26.55 -192.33
CA ARG A 379 -98.23 26.07 -193.82
C ARG A 379 -97.37 26.78 -195.00
N ASP A 380 -97.11 26.05 -196.14
CA ASP A 380 -96.94 26.33 -197.67
C ASP A 380 -95.62 26.61 -198.58
N ILE A 381 -95.61 26.33 -199.96
CA ILE A 381 -94.43 26.01 -200.94
C ILE A 381 -94.62 26.24 -202.55
N GLU A 382 -93.56 26.33 -203.46
CA GLU A 382 -93.29 25.70 -204.87
C GLU A 382 -92.86 26.46 -206.26
N ASN A 383 -92.03 25.82 -207.19
CA ASN A 383 -92.00 25.73 -208.76
C ASN A 383 -90.86 26.13 -209.84
N LEU A 384 -90.66 25.27 -210.93
CA LEU A 384 -90.24 25.36 -212.42
C LEU A 384 -88.81 25.53 -213.15
N LYS A 385 -88.71 25.34 -214.54
CA LYS A 385 -87.48 24.99 -215.41
C LYS A 385 -87.62 24.99 -217.01
N ARG A 386 -86.60 25.33 -217.89
CA ARG A 386 -86.40 24.86 -219.36
C ARG A 386 -85.17 25.37 -220.24
N GLU A 387 -84.90 24.66 -221.38
CA GLU A 387 -84.24 25.00 -222.71
C GLU A 387 -82.71 24.99 -223.07
N LYS A 388 -82.36 24.80 -224.38
CA LYS A 388 -81.01 24.50 -225.00
C LYS A 388 -80.99 24.62 -226.57
N ASP A 389 -79.79 24.59 -227.20
CA ASP A 389 -79.44 24.18 -228.61
C ASP A 389 -79.45 25.18 -229.82
N ILE A 390 -78.32 25.89 -230.06
CA ILE A 390 -77.91 26.41 -231.41
C ILE A 390 -76.37 26.40 -231.65
N LEU A 391 -75.55 26.80 -230.67
CA LEU A 391 -74.26 27.49 -230.92
C LEU A 391 -72.99 26.61 -231.11
N THR A 392 -72.97 25.72 -232.12
CA THR A 392 -71.80 24.85 -232.42
C THR A 392 -70.81 25.42 -233.45
N LYS A 393 -70.90 26.70 -233.86
CA LYS A 393 -70.01 27.30 -234.90
C LYS A 393 -69.08 28.44 -234.46
N ASN A 394 -69.15 28.93 -233.22
CA ASN A 394 -68.18 29.93 -232.72
C ASN A 394 -66.83 29.31 -232.30
N LEU A 395 -66.62 28.02 -232.58
CA LEU A 395 -65.56 27.18 -232.03
C LEU A 395 -64.14 27.55 -232.50
N GLN A 396 -63.99 28.17 -233.68
CA GLN A 396 -62.68 28.46 -234.30
C GLN A 396 -62.08 29.85 -233.96
N LYS A 397 -62.70 30.67 -233.11
CA LYS A 397 -62.04 31.85 -232.52
C LYS A 397 -61.61 31.62 -231.06
N ILE A 398 -62.47 30.98 -230.27
CA ILE A 398 -62.22 30.67 -228.84
C ILE A 398 -60.96 29.79 -228.66
N GLN A 399 -60.62 28.98 -229.67
CA GLN A 399 -59.51 28.02 -229.61
C GLN A 399 -58.12 28.65 -229.37
N ASN A 400 -57.89 29.92 -229.73
CA ASN A 400 -56.63 30.60 -229.47
C ASN A 400 -56.59 31.29 -228.09
N GLU A 401 -57.70 31.91 -227.66
CA GLU A 401 -57.80 32.60 -226.36
C GLU A 401 -57.73 31.62 -225.17
N ALA A 402 -58.11 30.35 -225.38
CA ALA A 402 -58.02 29.31 -224.35
C ALA A 402 -56.58 28.90 -224.01
N LEU A 403 -55.64 28.98 -224.96
CA LEU A 403 -54.25 28.52 -224.76
C LEU A 403 -53.44 29.43 -223.83
N GLU A 404 -53.70 30.75 -223.86
CA GLU A 404 -53.05 31.72 -222.96
C GLU A 404 -53.58 31.64 -221.51
N ASN A 405 -54.82 31.17 -221.32
CA ASN A 405 -55.39 30.97 -219.98
C ASN A 405 -54.81 29.73 -219.27
N LEU A 406 -54.36 28.72 -220.03
CA LEU A 406 -53.82 27.48 -219.46
C LEU A 406 -52.49 27.69 -218.73
N THR A 407 -51.59 28.49 -219.31
CA THR A 407 -50.24 28.74 -218.77
C THR A 407 -50.23 29.59 -217.50
N MET A 408 -51.25 30.42 -217.28
CA MET A 408 -51.41 31.18 -216.03
C MET A 408 -51.87 30.29 -214.86
N LEU A 409 -52.60 29.21 -215.14
CA LEU A 409 -53.14 28.30 -214.13
C LEU A 409 -52.04 27.45 -213.47
N ASP A 410 -51.12 26.90 -214.26
CA ASP A 410 -49.99 26.08 -213.76
C ASP A 410 -49.10 26.86 -212.76
N LEU A 411 -48.87 28.15 -213.04
CA LEU A 411 -48.06 29.03 -212.19
C LEU A 411 -48.72 29.27 -210.81
N GLN A 412 -50.06 29.36 -210.77
CA GLN A 412 -50.81 29.46 -209.51
C GLN A 412 -50.77 28.15 -208.73
N GLU A 413 -50.90 27.00 -209.39
CA GLU A 413 -50.89 25.72 -208.68
C GLU A 413 -49.52 25.39 -208.07
N GLN A 414 -48.41 25.71 -208.75
CA GLN A 414 -47.08 25.57 -208.15
C GLN A 414 -46.94 26.41 -206.85
N ARG A 415 -47.51 27.62 -206.83
CA ARG A 415 -47.45 28.50 -205.66
C ARG A 415 -48.35 28.03 -204.51
N ARG A 416 -49.49 27.38 -204.80
CA ARG A 416 -50.32 26.69 -203.79
C ARG A 416 -49.53 25.58 -203.10
N LYS A 417 -48.85 24.72 -203.87
CA LYS A 417 -48.10 23.57 -203.34
C LYS A 417 -46.92 23.97 -202.45
N GLN A 418 -46.30 25.13 -202.69
CA GLN A 418 -45.28 25.70 -201.79
C GLN A 418 -45.86 26.11 -200.42
N LEU A 419 -46.98 26.84 -200.41
CA LEU A 419 -47.63 27.28 -199.16
C LEU A 419 -48.19 26.11 -198.34
N GLU A 420 -48.70 25.06 -198.99
CA GLU A 420 -49.16 23.83 -198.34
C GLU A 420 -48.00 23.11 -197.62
N HIS A 421 -46.79 23.12 -198.18
CA HIS A 421 -45.60 22.52 -197.55
C HIS A 421 -45.09 23.34 -196.35
N GLU A 422 -45.09 24.67 -196.44
CA GLU A 422 -44.73 25.55 -195.31
C GLU A 422 -45.69 25.40 -194.12
N LEU A 423 -46.98 25.18 -194.37
CA LEU A 423 -47.96 24.95 -193.30
C LEU A 423 -47.73 23.63 -192.56
N ASP A 424 -47.38 22.54 -193.26
CA ASP A 424 -47.11 21.23 -192.64
C ASP A 424 -45.82 21.24 -191.79
N ILE A 425 -44.78 21.92 -192.26
CA ILE A 425 -43.54 22.16 -191.48
C ILE A 425 -43.85 22.94 -190.20
N ASN A 426 -44.70 23.96 -190.26
CA ASN A 426 -45.11 24.71 -189.07
C ASN A 426 -45.99 23.87 -188.12
N ALA A 427 -46.92 23.06 -188.65
CA ALA A 427 -47.77 22.18 -187.84
C ALA A 427 -46.95 21.12 -187.06
N THR A 428 -45.97 20.49 -187.71
CA THR A 428 -45.05 19.53 -187.08
C THR A 428 -44.16 20.19 -186.02
N GLN A 429 -43.66 21.40 -186.27
CA GLN A 429 -42.89 22.19 -185.30
C GLN A 429 -43.72 22.55 -184.05
N ILE A 430 -44.98 22.97 -184.22
CA ILE A 430 -45.90 23.27 -183.11
C ILE A 430 -46.18 22.01 -182.25
N ASN A 431 -46.40 20.85 -182.87
CA ASN A 431 -46.57 19.60 -182.13
C ASN A 431 -45.30 19.22 -181.34
N LYS A 432 -44.11 19.44 -181.91
CA LYS A 432 -42.83 19.18 -181.23
C LYS A 432 -42.64 20.07 -179.99
N GLN A 433 -43.02 21.34 -180.09
CA GLN A 433 -43.01 22.28 -178.95
C GLN A 433 -44.03 21.89 -177.87
N ARG A 434 -45.27 21.52 -178.26
CA ARG A 434 -46.30 21.02 -177.32
C ARG A 434 -45.87 19.75 -176.57
N LEU A 435 -45.09 18.88 -177.21
CA LEU A 435 -44.54 17.70 -176.54
C LEU A 435 -43.50 18.07 -175.47
N MET A 436 -42.61 19.03 -175.75
CA MET A 436 -41.61 19.53 -174.79
C MET A 436 -42.25 20.27 -173.60
N ILE A 437 -43.32 21.04 -173.84
CA ILE A 437 -44.09 21.67 -172.75
C ILE A 437 -44.63 20.59 -171.80
N ARG A 438 -45.26 19.53 -172.33
CA ARG A 438 -45.78 18.42 -171.51
C ARG A 438 -44.71 17.63 -170.74
N THR A 439 -43.48 17.55 -171.24
CA THR A 439 -42.38 16.94 -170.47
C THR A 439 -41.94 17.87 -169.33
N PHE A 440 -41.77 19.17 -169.59
CA PHE A 440 -41.39 20.13 -168.54
C PHE A 440 -42.49 20.32 -167.48
N GLU A 441 -43.78 20.24 -167.85
CA GLU A 441 -44.90 20.22 -166.90
C GLU A 441 -44.77 19.02 -165.95
N LYS A 442 -44.56 17.81 -166.48
CA LYS A 442 -44.35 16.59 -165.69
C LYS A 442 -43.09 16.63 -164.83
N ASP A 443 -41.98 17.14 -165.35
CA ASP A 443 -40.74 17.29 -164.56
C ASP A 443 -40.96 18.29 -163.42
N LYS A 444 -41.63 19.43 -163.67
CA LYS A 444 -41.97 20.42 -162.64
C LYS A 444 -42.88 19.84 -161.56
N ASP A 445 -43.86 19.01 -161.94
CA ASP A 445 -44.74 18.33 -160.98
C ASP A 445 -43.99 17.26 -160.17
N ARG A 446 -43.11 16.46 -160.80
CA ARG A 446 -42.26 15.50 -160.08
C ARG A 446 -41.31 16.18 -159.09
N MET A 447 -40.68 17.29 -159.47
CA MET A 447 -39.80 18.04 -158.55
C MET A 447 -40.58 18.68 -157.39
N LEU A 448 -41.87 18.99 -157.57
CA LEU A 448 -42.76 19.39 -156.47
C LEU A 448 -43.07 18.23 -155.52
N GLU A 449 -43.42 17.05 -156.04
CA GLU A 449 -43.63 15.83 -155.25
C GLU A 449 -42.37 15.44 -154.46
N GLU A 450 -41.19 15.47 -155.10
CA GLU A 450 -39.88 15.26 -154.46
C GLU A 450 -39.63 16.30 -153.35
N THR A 451 -39.98 17.57 -153.56
CA THR A 451 -39.81 18.64 -152.56
C THR A 451 -40.76 18.46 -151.35
N ILE A 452 -42.00 18.05 -151.60
CA ILE A 452 -42.99 17.77 -150.53
C ILE A 452 -42.52 16.58 -149.69
N ALA A 453 -42.16 15.47 -150.32
CA ALA A 453 -41.67 14.27 -149.63
C ALA A 453 -40.37 14.52 -148.84
N LEU A 454 -39.49 15.42 -149.30
CA LEU A 454 -38.31 15.85 -148.56
C LEU A 454 -38.65 16.73 -147.35
N ASN A 455 -39.65 17.62 -147.47
CA ASN A 455 -40.11 18.44 -146.34
C ASN A 455 -40.83 17.61 -145.28
N GLU A 456 -41.74 16.72 -145.66
CA GLU A 456 -42.40 15.77 -144.75
C GLU A 456 -41.36 14.97 -143.97
N LYS A 457 -40.28 14.53 -144.64
CA LYS A 457 -39.17 13.81 -144.01
C LYS A 457 -38.30 14.69 -143.10
N ILE A 458 -38.20 15.99 -143.34
CA ILE A 458 -37.55 16.94 -142.43
C ILE A 458 -38.42 17.15 -141.18
N ASP A 459 -39.74 17.21 -141.33
CA ASP A 459 -40.68 17.33 -140.20
C ASP A 459 -40.69 16.04 -139.35
N GLU A 460 -40.71 14.85 -139.97
CA GLU A 460 -40.52 13.55 -139.28
C GLU A 460 -39.22 13.53 -138.47
N ILE A 461 -38.09 13.90 -139.09
CA ILE A 461 -36.77 13.88 -138.44
C ILE A 461 -36.67 14.93 -137.33
N THR A 462 -37.26 16.13 -137.50
CA THR A 462 -37.21 17.16 -136.46
C THR A 462 -38.13 16.85 -135.27
N GLU A 463 -39.25 16.16 -135.48
CA GLU A 463 -40.09 15.68 -134.37
C GLU A 463 -39.48 14.44 -133.69
N GLU A 464 -38.81 13.52 -134.41
CA GLU A 464 -37.99 12.49 -133.73
C GLU A 464 -36.87 13.16 -132.91
N VAL A 465 -36.15 14.14 -133.45
CA VAL A 465 -35.12 14.88 -132.71
C VAL A 465 -35.69 15.56 -131.46
N ARG A 466 -36.92 16.09 -131.50
CA ARG A 466 -37.62 16.58 -130.30
C ARG A 466 -37.89 15.49 -129.28
N LEU A 467 -38.46 14.36 -129.70
CA LEU A 467 -38.74 13.22 -128.81
C LEU A 467 -37.46 12.69 -128.17
N ARG A 468 -36.38 12.49 -128.95
CA ARG A 468 -35.06 12.13 -128.43
C ARG A 468 -34.49 13.19 -127.48
N THR A 469 -34.73 14.47 -127.73
CA THR A 469 -34.30 15.56 -126.84
C THR A 469 -35.06 15.54 -125.51
N ALA A 470 -36.34 15.19 -125.52
CA ALA A 470 -37.15 14.97 -124.32
C ALA A 470 -36.67 13.73 -123.54
N ASP A 471 -36.48 12.58 -124.22
CA ASP A 471 -35.89 11.36 -123.65
C ASP A 471 -34.57 11.67 -122.94
N ILE A 472 -33.67 12.42 -123.61
CA ILE A 472 -32.37 12.84 -123.07
C ILE A 472 -32.53 13.75 -121.85
N LEU A 473 -33.56 14.60 -121.80
CA LEU A 473 -33.82 15.49 -120.66
C LEU A 473 -34.29 14.71 -119.43
N ASP A 474 -35.21 13.77 -119.60
CA ASP A 474 -35.72 12.92 -118.51
C ASP A 474 -34.69 11.87 -118.06
N LEU A 475 -33.92 11.27 -118.98
CA LEU A 475 -32.77 10.43 -118.61
C LEU A 475 -31.71 11.23 -117.85
N LYS A 476 -31.42 12.48 -118.25
CA LYS A 476 -30.54 13.39 -117.46
C LYS A 476 -31.15 13.80 -116.13
N LYS A 477 -32.47 13.77 -115.96
CA LYS A 477 -33.15 14.03 -114.68
C LYS A 477 -33.06 12.80 -113.76
N ALA A 478 -33.43 11.62 -114.25
CA ALA A 478 -33.28 10.34 -113.55
C ALA A 478 -31.82 10.10 -113.12
N LEU A 479 -30.85 10.35 -113.99
CA LEU A 479 -29.43 10.23 -113.67
C LEU A 479 -29.00 11.19 -112.54
N ARG A 480 -29.53 12.41 -112.50
CA ARG A 480 -29.29 13.37 -111.40
C ARG A 480 -29.94 12.90 -110.10
N GLU A 481 -31.15 12.35 -110.15
CA GLU A 481 -31.84 11.81 -108.99
C GLU A 481 -31.12 10.57 -108.42
N GLU A 482 -30.66 9.65 -109.25
CA GLU A 482 -29.81 8.52 -108.81
C GLU A 482 -28.43 8.97 -108.30
N THR A 483 -27.82 9.98 -108.92
CA THR A 483 -26.57 10.58 -108.39
C THR A 483 -26.79 11.18 -106.99
N ILE A 484 -27.94 11.82 -106.75
CA ILE A 484 -28.32 12.36 -105.44
C ILE A 484 -28.61 11.23 -104.44
N LYS A 485 -29.30 10.16 -104.84
CA LYS A 485 -29.54 8.98 -103.99
C LYS A 485 -28.23 8.30 -103.61
N SER A 486 -27.35 8.04 -104.57
CA SER A 486 -26.01 7.47 -104.37
C SER A 486 -25.18 8.34 -103.40
N ARG A 487 -25.17 9.67 -103.59
CA ARG A 487 -24.47 10.60 -102.68
C ARG A 487 -25.06 10.60 -101.26
N LYS A 488 -26.39 10.52 -101.12
CA LYS A 488 -27.05 10.36 -99.81
C LYS A 488 -26.67 9.04 -99.13
N LEU A 489 -26.64 7.93 -99.88
CA LEU A 489 -26.23 6.62 -99.38
C LEU A 489 -24.75 6.60 -98.98
N SER A 490 -23.86 7.27 -99.71
CA SER A 490 -22.45 7.45 -99.33
C SER A 490 -22.31 8.20 -98.00
N VAL A 491 -23.01 9.34 -97.85
CA VAL A 491 -23.00 10.13 -96.61
C VAL A 491 -23.57 9.33 -95.43
N ALA A 492 -24.64 8.56 -95.64
CA ALA A 492 -25.21 7.69 -94.62
C ALA A 492 -24.25 6.53 -94.25
N LEU A 493 -23.57 5.93 -95.23
CA LEU A 493 -22.57 4.88 -95.00
C LEU A 493 -21.40 5.41 -94.18
N ASP A 494 -20.90 6.60 -94.48
CA ASP A 494 -19.79 7.22 -93.77
C ASP A 494 -20.18 7.73 -92.37
N ALA A 495 -21.43 8.18 -92.18
CA ALA A 495 -22.00 8.43 -90.86
C ALA A 495 -22.09 7.14 -90.02
N CYS A 496 -22.67 6.06 -90.56
CA CYS A 496 -22.73 4.76 -89.88
C CYS A 496 -21.34 4.19 -89.58
N ARG A 497 -20.33 4.45 -90.43
CA ARG A 497 -18.92 4.09 -90.17
C ARG A 497 -18.34 4.90 -89.01
N ALA A 498 -18.62 6.22 -88.95
CA ALA A 498 -18.18 7.07 -87.85
C ALA A 498 -18.84 6.66 -86.52
N GLU A 499 -20.16 6.43 -86.52
CA GLU A 499 -20.92 5.92 -85.36
C GLU A 499 -20.39 4.56 -84.90
N ARG A 500 -20.19 3.60 -85.81
CA ARG A 500 -19.59 2.30 -85.49
C ARG A 500 -18.19 2.45 -84.88
N ASN A 501 -17.36 3.34 -85.42
CA ASN A 501 -16.01 3.58 -84.89
C ASN A 501 -16.05 4.24 -83.50
N MET A 502 -16.98 5.17 -83.26
CA MET A 502 -17.23 5.76 -81.93
C MET A 502 -17.74 4.72 -80.94
N LEU A 503 -18.72 3.90 -81.32
CA LEU A 503 -19.24 2.82 -80.46
C LEU A 503 -18.18 1.77 -80.15
N HIS A 504 -17.33 1.41 -81.12
CA HIS A 504 -16.18 0.52 -80.86
C HIS A 504 -15.18 1.18 -79.91
N LYS A 505 -14.87 2.48 -80.09
CA LYS A 505 -13.98 3.21 -79.19
C LYS A 505 -14.54 3.20 -77.75
N ASN A 506 -15.79 3.63 -77.57
CA ASN A 506 -16.46 3.65 -76.27
C ASN A 506 -16.54 2.24 -75.65
N TYR A 507 -16.71 1.19 -76.45
CA TYR A 507 -16.69 -0.21 -75.99
C TYR A 507 -15.29 -0.65 -75.53
N THR A 508 -14.23 -0.22 -76.21
CA THR A 508 -12.84 -0.46 -75.76
C THR A 508 -12.54 0.31 -74.48
N GLU A 509 -12.89 1.59 -74.39
CA GLU A 509 -12.74 2.40 -73.17
C GLU A 509 -13.50 1.79 -71.99
N ALA A 510 -14.74 1.30 -72.19
CA ALA A 510 -15.51 0.60 -71.16
C ALA A 510 -14.92 -0.77 -70.77
N LEU A 511 -14.29 -1.50 -71.69
CA LEU A 511 -13.57 -2.74 -71.36
C LEU A 511 -12.32 -2.45 -70.51
N ASP A 512 -11.58 -1.39 -70.85
CA ASP A 512 -10.40 -0.96 -70.11
C ASP A 512 -10.80 -0.47 -68.70
N GLU A 513 -11.87 0.33 -68.56
CA GLU A 513 -12.45 0.69 -67.26
C GLU A 513 -12.87 -0.53 -66.42
N ILE A 514 -13.52 -1.53 -67.04
CA ILE A 514 -13.88 -2.79 -66.37
C ILE A 514 -12.63 -3.56 -65.92
N GLN A 515 -11.55 -3.52 -66.69
CA GLN A 515 -10.29 -4.16 -66.34
C GLN A 515 -9.59 -3.42 -65.18
N ASP A 516 -9.59 -2.09 -65.21
CA ASP A 516 -9.09 -1.21 -64.15
C ASP A 516 -9.87 -1.41 -62.84
N LEU A 517 -11.20 -1.50 -62.92
CA LEU A 517 -12.07 -1.78 -61.78
C LEU A 517 -11.81 -3.19 -61.21
N LYS A 518 -11.56 -4.19 -62.05
CA LYS A 518 -11.15 -5.55 -61.61
C LYS A 518 -9.78 -5.54 -60.92
N GLN A 519 -8.82 -4.74 -61.37
CA GLN A 519 -7.54 -4.57 -60.68
C GLN A 519 -7.70 -3.86 -59.33
N LYS A 520 -8.48 -2.78 -59.29
CA LYS A 520 -8.83 -2.06 -58.04
C LYS A 520 -9.54 -2.99 -57.04
N LEU A 521 -10.46 -3.85 -57.50
CA LEU A 521 -11.10 -4.87 -56.67
C LEU A 521 -10.11 -5.90 -56.10
N LYS A 522 -9.12 -6.36 -56.88
CA LYS A 522 -8.05 -7.24 -56.37
C LYS A 522 -7.18 -6.54 -55.33
N MET A 523 -6.81 -5.28 -55.55
CA MET A 523 -6.03 -4.50 -54.58
C MET A 523 -6.81 -4.28 -53.27
N LEU A 524 -8.09 -3.93 -53.36
CA LEU A 524 -8.97 -3.80 -52.19
C LEU A 524 -9.15 -5.14 -51.46
N ALA A 525 -9.30 -6.26 -52.17
CA ALA A 525 -9.36 -7.58 -51.55
C ALA A 525 -8.07 -7.93 -50.80
N TYR A 526 -6.90 -7.62 -51.37
CA TYR A 526 -5.60 -7.82 -50.70
C TYR A 526 -5.47 -6.94 -49.45
N GLN A 527 -5.89 -5.67 -49.54
CA GLN A 527 -5.95 -4.75 -48.39
C GLN A 527 -6.91 -5.25 -47.30
N ILE A 528 -8.04 -5.86 -47.67
CA ILE A 528 -9.00 -6.45 -46.71
C ILE A 528 -8.37 -7.63 -45.97
N GLU A 529 -7.69 -8.55 -46.64
CA GLU A 529 -6.99 -9.65 -45.95
C GLU A 529 -5.82 -9.15 -45.10
N GLN A 530 -5.02 -8.18 -45.59
CA GLN A 530 -3.96 -7.57 -44.78
C GLN A 530 -4.52 -6.88 -43.52
N LEU A 531 -5.65 -6.17 -43.62
CA LEU A 531 -6.31 -5.54 -42.47
C LEU A 531 -6.92 -6.58 -41.51
N LYS A 532 -7.43 -7.71 -41.99
CA LYS A 532 -7.86 -8.83 -41.14
C LYS A 532 -6.69 -9.48 -40.41
N GLU A 533 -5.55 -9.63 -41.06
CA GLU A 533 -4.33 -10.18 -40.45
C GLU A 533 -3.77 -9.22 -39.38
N ASP A 534 -3.79 -7.91 -39.65
CA ASP A 534 -3.50 -6.84 -38.68
C ASP A 534 -4.44 -6.87 -37.47
N ILE A 535 -5.75 -7.09 -37.69
CA ILE A 535 -6.76 -7.21 -36.63
C ILE A 535 -6.50 -8.49 -35.80
N SER A 536 -6.25 -9.62 -36.45
CA SER A 536 -5.93 -10.90 -35.79
C SER A 536 -4.67 -10.79 -34.92
N GLY A 537 -3.61 -10.14 -35.44
CA GLY A 537 -2.39 -9.85 -34.69
C GLY A 537 -2.65 -8.93 -33.48
N LYS A 538 -3.50 -7.90 -33.63
CA LYS A 538 -3.90 -7.00 -32.53
C LYS A 538 -4.77 -7.72 -31.49
N GLU A 539 -5.67 -8.62 -31.89
CA GLU A 539 -6.44 -9.44 -30.96
C GLU A 539 -5.55 -10.42 -30.16
N ALA A 540 -4.58 -11.06 -30.82
CA ALA A 540 -3.61 -11.91 -30.15
C ALA A 540 -2.75 -11.11 -29.15
N GLY A 541 -2.33 -9.90 -29.54
CA GLY A 541 -1.67 -8.93 -28.66
C GLY A 541 -2.54 -8.54 -27.46
N LEU A 542 -3.82 -8.22 -27.69
CA LEU A 542 -4.78 -7.86 -26.64
C LEU A 542 -4.96 -9.00 -25.63
N LYS A 543 -5.22 -10.23 -26.10
CA LYS A 543 -5.37 -11.43 -25.25
C LYS A 543 -4.10 -11.70 -24.44
N SER A 544 -2.91 -11.43 -24.99
CA SER A 544 -1.64 -11.50 -24.26
C SER A 544 -1.56 -10.42 -23.17
N CYS A 545 -1.89 -9.18 -23.49
CA CYS A 545 -1.94 -8.07 -22.53
C CYS A 545 -2.97 -8.31 -21.40
N GLU A 546 -4.15 -8.83 -21.71
CA GLU A 546 -5.16 -9.25 -20.72
C GLU A 546 -4.61 -10.35 -19.79
N GLY A 547 -3.91 -11.34 -20.35
CA GLY A 547 -3.24 -12.40 -19.60
C GLY A 547 -2.12 -11.87 -18.67
N PHE A 548 -1.37 -10.86 -19.11
CA PHE A 548 -0.39 -10.16 -18.26
C PHE A 548 -1.06 -9.30 -17.18
N LEU A 549 -2.11 -8.55 -17.53
CA LEU A 549 -2.86 -7.70 -16.60
C LEU A 549 -3.55 -8.55 -15.53
N GLY A 550 -4.09 -9.72 -15.88
CA GLY A 550 -4.61 -10.71 -14.93
C GLY A 550 -3.55 -11.28 -13.98
N LYS A 551 -2.31 -11.50 -14.45
CA LYS A 551 -1.17 -11.89 -13.59
C LYS A 551 -0.77 -10.74 -12.65
N CYS A 552 -0.68 -9.52 -13.16
CA CYS A 552 -0.39 -8.33 -12.35
C CYS A 552 -1.46 -8.10 -11.28
N ASN A 553 -2.75 -8.21 -11.61
CA ASN A 553 -3.84 -8.07 -10.65
C ASN A 553 -3.77 -9.14 -9.56
N LYS A 554 -3.53 -10.42 -9.90
CA LYS A 554 -3.32 -11.48 -8.88
C LYS A 554 -2.15 -11.17 -7.95
N LYS A 555 -1.02 -10.69 -8.48
CA LYS A 555 0.14 -10.31 -7.66
C LYS A 555 -0.12 -9.06 -6.80
N ASN A 556 -0.90 -8.11 -7.30
CA ASN A 556 -1.32 -6.92 -6.55
C ASN A 556 -2.26 -7.32 -5.38
N GLU A 557 -3.15 -8.27 -5.61
CA GLU A 557 -4.03 -8.81 -4.56
C GLU A 557 -3.25 -9.63 -3.51
N GLN A 558 -2.24 -10.41 -3.92
CA GLN A 558 -1.31 -11.06 -2.98
C GLN A 558 -0.54 -10.03 -2.14
N LEU A 559 0.04 -9.00 -2.77
CA LEU A 559 0.74 -7.92 -2.07
C LEU A 559 -0.18 -7.16 -1.09
N ARG A 560 -1.46 -6.97 -1.42
CA ARG A 560 -2.46 -6.42 -0.51
C ARG A 560 -2.72 -7.32 0.69
N MET A 561 -2.82 -8.64 0.51
CA MET A 561 -2.95 -9.60 1.60
C MET A 561 -1.69 -9.61 2.50
N GLU A 562 -0.49 -9.56 1.91
CA GLU A 562 0.78 -9.48 2.63
C GLU A 562 0.89 -8.18 3.45
N ILE A 563 0.54 -7.03 2.86
CA ILE A 563 0.48 -5.73 3.54
C ILE A 563 -0.54 -5.77 4.69
N GLN A 564 -1.74 -6.33 4.48
CA GLN A 564 -2.75 -6.44 5.53
C GLN A 564 -2.30 -7.35 6.69
N ALA A 565 -1.66 -8.48 6.39
CA ALA A 565 -1.06 -9.35 7.40
C ALA A 565 0.11 -8.67 8.14
N GLY A 566 0.90 -7.85 7.45
CA GLY A 566 1.92 -6.99 8.05
C GLY A 566 1.35 -5.93 8.99
N HIS A 567 0.22 -5.31 8.63
CA HIS A 567 -0.48 -4.36 9.49
C HIS A 567 -1.05 -5.01 10.77
N VAL A 568 -1.57 -6.25 10.68
CA VAL A 568 -2.02 -7.00 11.87
C VAL A 568 -0.84 -7.27 12.81
N LYS A 569 0.26 -7.85 12.32
CA LYS A 569 1.48 -8.11 13.11
C LYS A 569 2.09 -6.86 13.73
N LEU A 570 2.06 -5.74 13.00
CA LEU A 570 2.53 -4.44 13.49
C LEU A 570 1.57 -3.81 14.52
N SER A 571 0.29 -4.17 14.51
CA SER A 571 -0.67 -3.80 15.56
C SER A 571 -0.48 -4.65 16.82
N GLU A 572 -0.25 -5.96 16.66
CA GLU A 572 0.06 -6.90 17.75
C GLU A 572 1.34 -6.47 18.48
N ALA A 573 2.46 -6.33 17.75
CA ALA A 573 3.73 -5.89 18.33
C ALA A 573 3.65 -4.49 19.00
N ARG A 574 2.74 -3.61 18.55
CA ARG A 574 2.49 -2.32 19.22
C ARG A 574 1.72 -2.46 20.53
N ALA A 575 0.80 -3.43 20.62
CA ALA A 575 0.12 -3.76 21.87
C ALA A 575 1.12 -4.38 22.86
N ASP A 576 1.98 -5.29 22.40
CA ASP A 576 3.02 -5.92 23.23
C ASP A 576 4.01 -4.87 23.78
N ILE A 577 4.51 -3.96 22.93
CA ILE A 577 5.37 -2.84 23.36
C ILE A 577 4.64 -1.92 24.37
N ALA A 578 3.33 -1.72 24.23
CA ALA A 578 2.56 -0.93 25.18
C ALA A 578 2.39 -1.65 26.53
N ALA A 579 2.16 -2.97 26.53
CA ALA A 579 2.10 -3.78 27.74
C ALA A 579 3.46 -3.85 28.45
N LEU A 580 4.55 -4.11 27.72
CA LEU A 580 5.91 -4.11 28.25
C LEU A 580 6.29 -2.77 28.87
N ARG A 581 5.89 -1.63 28.28
CA ARG A 581 6.10 -0.29 28.88
C ARG A 581 5.28 -0.04 30.14
N GLN A 582 4.08 -0.61 30.27
CA GLN A 582 3.32 -0.55 31.52
C GLN A 582 3.99 -1.38 32.61
N GLU A 583 4.53 -2.55 32.26
CA GLU A 583 5.25 -3.41 33.20
C GLU A 583 6.62 -2.81 33.58
N GLU A 584 7.36 -2.22 32.64
CA GLU A 584 8.56 -1.43 32.90
C GLU A 584 8.27 -0.29 33.89
N ALA A 585 7.17 0.44 33.70
CA ALA A 585 6.74 1.49 34.62
C ALA A 585 6.29 0.96 36.00
N ARG A 586 5.78 -0.29 36.06
CA ARG A 586 5.43 -0.97 37.33
C ARG A 586 6.70 -1.39 38.08
N LEU A 587 7.64 -2.05 37.40
CA LEU A 587 8.90 -2.50 37.96
C LEU A 587 9.76 -1.31 38.43
N ASN A 588 9.84 -0.23 37.66
CA ASN A 588 10.57 0.98 38.07
C ASN A 588 10.00 1.62 39.35
N ARG A 589 8.68 1.56 39.59
CA ARG A 589 8.09 2.00 40.88
C ARG A 589 8.51 1.09 42.02
N ILE A 590 8.48 -0.23 41.83
CA ILE A 590 8.89 -1.21 42.83
C ILE A 590 10.38 -1.04 43.19
N VAL A 591 11.24 -0.75 42.20
CA VAL A 591 12.65 -0.42 42.43
C VAL A 591 12.79 0.88 43.23
N GLN A 592 12.07 1.94 42.88
CA GLN A 592 12.10 3.21 43.64
C GLN A 592 11.60 3.06 45.08
N GLU A 593 10.54 2.27 45.30
CA GLU A 593 10.02 1.96 46.63
C GLU A 593 11.02 1.11 47.45
N GLY A 594 11.67 0.13 46.81
CA GLY A 594 12.72 -0.70 47.41
C GLY A 594 14.00 0.08 47.74
N ASP A 595 14.43 0.99 46.86
CA ASP A 595 15.54 1.92 47.10
C ASP A 595 15.24 2.88 48.26
N ALA A 596 14.02 3.43 48.31
CA ALA A 596 13.58 4.29 49.40
C ALA A 596 13.46 3.53 50.74
N ALA A 597 13.07 2.25 50.72
CA ALA A 597 13.07 1.39 51.89
C ALA A 597 14.52 1.07 52.35
N ARG A 598 15.41 0.71 51.43
CA ARG A 598 16.84 0.48 51.71
C ARG A 598 17.50 1.72 52.32
N ALA A 599 17.24 2.91 51.78
CA ALA A 599 17.77 4.16 52.30
C ALA A 599 17.30 4.47 53.74
N LYS A 600 16.05 4.12 54.10
CA LYS A 600 15.56 4.22 55.48
C LYS A 600 16.28 3.23 56.40
N LEU A 601 16.37 1.97 56.01
CA LEU A 601 17.02 0.92 56.80
C LEU A 601 18.52 1.20 57.03
N VAL A 602 19.23 1.74 56.03
CA VAL A 602 20.63 2.18 56.19
C VAL A 602 20.72 3.31 57.22
N LYS A 603 19.85 4.31 57.15
CA LYS A 603 19.83 5.43 58.12
C LYS A 603 19.44 4.99 59.54
N GLU A 604 18.55 4.01 59.66
CA GLU A 604 18.20 3.40 60.96
C GLU A 604 19.38 2.59 61.53
N LEU A 605 20.11 1.86 60.68
CA LEU A 605 21.33 1.14 61.06
C LEU A 605 22.46 2.10 61.48
N GLU A 606 22.66 3.20 60.76
CA GLU A 606 23.57 4.29 61.17
C GLU A 606 23.16 4.86 62.52
N GLY A 607 21.86 5.08 62.77
CA GLY A 607 21.34 5.49 64.07
C GLY A 607 21.70 4.51 65.18
N LEU A 608 21.44 3.22 64.98
CA LEU A 608 21.76 2.15 65.93
C LEU A 608 23.27 1.99 66.17
N MET A 609 24.11 2.21 65.15
CA MET A 609 25.57 2.24 65.32
C MET A 609 26.01 3.43 66.19
N ASN A 610 25.46 4.62 65.96
CA ASN A 610 25.75 5.78 66.80
C ASN A 610 25.28 5.57 68.26
N GLU A 611 24.09 4.98 68.47
CA GLU A 611 23.61 4.61 69.82
C GLU A 611 24.52 3.57 70.49
N ARG A 612 24.91 2.51 69.76
CA ARG A 612 25.87 1.49 70.22
C ARG A 612 27.18 2.13 70.65
N ASP A 613 27.73 3.05 69.87
CA ASP A 613 29.05 3.64 70.13
C ASP A 613 29.01 4.66 71.27
N VAL A 614 27.88 5.39 71.43
CA VAL A 614 27.62 6.21 72.62
C VAL A 614 27.50 5.35 73.88
N VAL A 615 26.79 4.22 73.83
CA VAL A 615 26.68 3.28 74.97
C VAL A 615 28.01 2.61 75.26
N GLY A 616 28.79 2.22 74.25
CA GLY A 616 30.14 1.68 74.39
C GLY A 616 31.09 2.68 75.07
N ALA A 617 31.09 3.94 74.64
CA ALA A 617 31.86 5.00 75.27
C ALA A 617 31.43 5.28 76.73
N GLN A 618 30.15 5.12 77.06
CA GLN A 618 29.67 5.19 78.44
C GLN A 618 30.14 3.99 79.27
N LEU A 619 30.07 2.76 78.72
CA LEU A 619 30.52 1.53 79.39
C LEU A 619 32.02 1.58 79.72
N VAL A 620 32.87 2.04 78.77
CA VAL A 620 34.31 2.23 79.03
C VAL A 620 34.54 3.20 80.19
N ARG A 621 33.94 4.41 80.14
CA ARG A 621 34.07 5.40 81.23
C ARG A 621 33.60 4.87 82.60
N ARG A 622 32.57 4.01 82.64
CA ARG A 622 32.11 3.36 83.88
C ARG A 622 33.07 2.27 84.35
N ASN A 623 33.71 1.54 83.44
CA ASN A 623 34.74 0.57 83.79
C ASN A 623 36.01 1.27 84.33
N ASP A 624 36.38 2.42 83.76
CA ASP A 624 37.45 3.29 84.26
C ASP A 624 37.13 3.83 85.66
N GLU A 625 35.90 4.33 85.87
CA GLU A 625 35.40 4.78 87.17
C GLU A 625 35.43 3.66 88.23
N ILE A 626 34.98 2.45 87.86
CA ILE A 626 35.03 1.25 88.73
C ILE A 626 36.49 0.87 89.05
N SER A 627 37.40 0.93 88.07
CA SER A 627 38.83 0.63 88.26
C SER A 627 39.50 1.62 89.20
N LEU A 628 39.19 2.92 89.06
CA LEU A 628 39.64 3.97 89.97
C LEU A 628 39.07 3.80 91.39
N LEU A 629 37.82 3.33 91.52
CA LEU A 629 37.22 3.02 92.81
C LEU A 629 37.87 1.80 93.48
N TYR A 630 38.20 0.73 92.73
CA TYR A 630 38.92 -0.41 93.28
C TYR A 630 40.32 -0.05 93.78
N GLU A 631 41.11 0.70 93.01
CA GLU A 631 42.44 1.11 93.48
C GLU A 631 42.34 2.09 94.67
N LYS A 632 41.31 2.95 94.70
CA LYS A 632 41.02 3.79 95.88
C LYS A 632 40.66 2.97 97.12
N ILE A 633 39.85 1.92 96.99
CA ILE A 633 39.53 0.98 98.08
C ILE A 633 40.81 0.32 98.58
N ARG A 634 41.62 -0.23 97.67
CA ARG A 634 42.90 -0.88 97.97
C ARG A 634 43.88 0.04 98.71
N ILE A 635 44.00 1.32 98.29
CA ILE A 635 44.81 2.33 98.99
C ILE A 635 44.26 2.59 100.40
N LEU A 636 42.93 2.64 100.58
CA LEU A 636 42.31 2.81 101.89
C LEU A 636 42.49 1.57 102.78
N GLU A 637 42.42 0.35 102.25
CA GLU A 637 42.68 -0.90 102.96
C GLU A 637 44.13 -0.98 103.46
N VAL A 638 45.11 -0.69 102.60
CA VAL A 638 46.53 -0.63 102.98
C VAL A 638 46.79 0.46 104.04
N THR A 639 46.07 1.59 103.93
CA THR A 639 46.14 2.68 104.92
C THR A 639 45.52 2.25 106.26
N LEU A 640 44.40 1.54 106.23
CA LEU A 640 43.70 1.02 107.40
C LEU A 640 44.56 -0.02 108.13
N GLN A 641 45.05 -1.04 107.43
CA GLN A 641 45.94 -2.08 107.99
C GLN A 641 47.21 -1.47 108.63
N ARG A 642 47.76 -0.41 108.03
CA ARG A 642 48.87 0.35 108.62
C ARG A 642 48.44 1.06 109.91
N GLY A 643 47.25 1.66 109.94
CA GLY A 643 46.68 2.30 111.12
C GLY A 643 46.35 1.32 112.25
N GLU A 644 45.76 0.17 111.92
CA GLU A 644 45.47 -0.95 112.83
C GLU A 644 46.76 -1.46 113.48
N ARG A 645 47.79 -1.78 112.69
CA ARG A 645 49.09 -2.21 113.21
C ARG A 645 49.76 -1.16 114.10
N GLN A 646 49.61 0.13 113.79
CA GLN A 646 50.09 1.21 114.67
C GLN A 646 49.26 1.32 115.96
N TYR A 647 47.95 1.09 115.90
CA TYR A 647 47.07 1.06 117.06
C TYR A 647 47.39 -0.12 117.98
N GLU A 648 47.56 -1.33 117.44
CA GLU A 648 48.01 -2.52 118.18
C GLU A 648 49.33 -2.28 118.91
N GLN A 649 50.32 -1.67 118.23
CA GLN A 649 51.59 -1.28 118.85
C GLN A 649 51.37 -0.33 120.04
N ARG A 650 50.47 0.66 119.94
CA ARG A 650 50.15 1.55 121.07
C ARG A 650 49.34 0.87 122.18
N VAL A 651 48.50 -0.10 121.86
CA VAL A 651 47.81 -0.92 122.87
C VAL A 651 48.82 -1.77 123.65
N GLU A 652 49.83 -2.33 122.98
CA GLU A 652 50.90 -3.09 123.64
C GLU A 652 51.84 -2.18 124.44
N ASP A 653 52.24 -1.02 123.92
CA ASP A 653 52.96 0.01 124.70
C ASP A 653 52.21 0.33 126.02
N ILE A 654 50.90 0.56 125.93
CA ILE A 654 50.03 0.82 127.08
C ILE A 654 49.95 -0.40 128.01
N ARG A 655 49.97 -1.64 127.49
CA ARG A 655 49.98 -2.87 128.28
C ARG A 655 51.29 -3.00 129.07
N LEU A 656 52.43 -2.76 128.42
CA LEU A 656 53.75 -2.78 129.05
C LEU A 656 53.89 -1.69 130.11
N LEU A 657 53.46 -0.46 129.82
CA LEU A 657 53.44 0.64 130.80
C LEU A 657 52.53 0.34 132.00
N ARG A 658 51.38 -0.31 131.78
CA ARG A 658 50.50 -0.77 132.88
C ARG A 658 51.17 -1.84 133.75
N LEU A 659 51.91 -2.78 133.16
CA LEU A 659 52.66 -3.80 133.89
C LEU A 659 53.79 -3.18 134.71
N GLU A 660 54.53 -2.21 134.17
CA GLU A 660 55.59 -1.51 134.89
C GLU A 660 55.02 -0.62 136.02
N ILE A 661 53.88 0.04 135.82
CA ILE A 661 53.14 0.73 136.89
C ILE A 661 52.75 -0.24 138.01
N ILE A 662 52.33 -1.48 137.69
CA ILE A 662 52.02 -2.51 138.70
C ILE A 662 53.29 -2.97 139.43
N ARG A 663 54.42 -3.13 138.73
CA ARG A 663 55.72 -3.46 139.32
C ARG A 663 56.19 -2.37 140.29
N LEU A 664 56.26 -1.12 139.84
CA LEU A 664 56.67 0.03 140.65
C LEU A 664 55.75 0.25 141.86
N ARG A 665 54.44 -0.05 141.73
CA ARG A 665 53.52 -0.05 142.88
C ARG A 665 53.80 -1.18 143.88
N LYS A 666 54.12 -2.40 143.41
CA LYS A 666 54.54 -3.50 144.30
C LYS A 666 55.85 -3.18 145.02
N GLU A 667 56.83 -2.64 144.29
CA GLU A 667 58.13 -2.23 144.81
C GLU A 667 58.00 -1.11 145.84
N LYS A 668 57.23 -0.05 145.55
CA LYS A 668 56.87 0.99 146.54
C LYS A 668 56.22 0.37 147.78
N ASN A 669 55.28 -0.56 147.63
CA ASN A 669 54.58 -1.17 148.76
C ASN A 669 55.51 -2.05 149.61
N LEU A 670 56.47 -2.75 149.01
CA LEU A 670 57.50 -3.51 149.72
C LEU A 670 58.44 -2.58 150.49
N LEU A 671 58.91 -1.50 149.87
CA LEU A 671 59.74 -0.48 150.53
C LEU A 671 58.97 0.24 151.65
N SER A 672 57.68 0.52 151.47
CA SER A 672 56.82 1.13 152.50
C SER A 672 56.70 0.23 153.73
N LYS A 673 56.46 -1.08 153.53
CA LYS A 673 56.46 -2.08 154.61
C LYS A 673 57.83 -2.25 155.28
N GLY A 674 58.92 -2.09 154.51
CA GLY A 674 60.28 -2.05 155.07
C GLY A 674 60.49 -0.85 156.01
N ILE A 675 59.88 0.30 155.71
CA ILE A 675 59.92 1.50 156.56
C ILE A 675 59.01 1.34 157.79
N GLU A 676 57.81 0.79 157.64
CA GLU A 676 56.90 0.44 158.75
C GLU A 676 57.59 -0.52 159.74
N ASN A 677 58.13 -1.63 159.26
CA ASN A 677 58.88 -2.58 160.09
C ASN A 677 60.12 -1.93 160.74
N MET A 678 60.73 -0.91 160.14
CA MET A 678 61.92 -0.25 160.71
C MET A 678 61.60 0.57 161.98
N THR A 679 60.37 1.03 162.19
CA THR A 679 60.01 1.62 163.50
C THR A 679 59.85 0.55 164.57
N ASP A 680 59.26 -0.59 164.23
CA ASP A 680 59.08 -1.71 165.16
C ASP A 680 60.42 -2.35 165.54
N LEU A 681 61.33 -2.61 164.58
CA LEU A 681 62.67 -3.11 164.87
C LEU A 681 63.50 -2.15 165.74
N ARG A 682 63.30 -0.83 165.64
CA ARG A 682 63.96 0.15 166.54
C ARG A 682 63.41 0.07 167.96
N LEU A 683 62.10 -0.15 168.11
CA LEU A 683 61.47 -0.42 169.41
C LEU A 683 61.90 -1.77 170.00
N GLU A 684 62.02 -2.81 169.17
CA GLU A 684 62.54 -4.13 169.54
C GLU A 684 63.97 -4.02 170.08
N VAL A 685 64.88 -3.36 169.35
CA VAL A 685 66.26 -3.10 169.78
C VAL A 685 66.30 -2.34 171.11
N PHE A 686 65.54 -1.25 171.25
CA PHE A 686 65.48 -0.48 172.50
C PHE A 686 64.93 -1.31 173.68
N ASN A 687 63.92 -2.15 173.45
CA ASN A 687 63.39 -3.05 174.47
C ASN A 687 64.42 -4.12 174.87
N LEU A 688 65.14 -4.71 173.91
CA LEU A 688 66.19 -5.70 174.14
C LEU A 688 67.40 -5.10 174.86
N GLU A 689 67.82 -3.88 174.53
CA GLU A 689 68.87 -3.15 175.27
C GLU A 689 68.45 -2.87 176.72
N ARG A 690 67.20 -2.44 176.92
CA ARG A 690 66.61 -2.23 178.26
C ARG A 690 66.48 -3.53 179.05
N GLU A 691 66.17 -4.64 178.40
CA GLU A 691 66.04 -5.96 179.04
C GLU A 691 67.40 -6.59 179.34
N LEU A 692 68.40 -6.42 178.47
CA LEU A 692 69.80 -6.72 178.77
C LEU A 692 70.31 -5.90 179.97
N GLY A 693 69.91 -4.62 180.07
CA GLY A 693 70.19 -3.79 181.25
C GLY A 693 69.53 -4.30 182.53
N ARG A 694 68.26 -4.72 182.45
CA ARG A 694 67.52 -5.32 183.58
C ARG A 694 68.10 -6.66 184.02
N GLU A 695 68.44 -7.55 183.10
CA GLU A 695 69.00 -8.86 183.46
C GLU A 695 70.45 -8.75 183.96
N ARG A 696 71.24 -7.76 183.51
CA ARG A 696 72.52 -7.42 184.16
C ARG A 696 72.36 -6.94 185.61
N LEU A 697 71.34 -6.14 185.90
CA LEU A 697 70.97 -5.77 187.27
C LEU A 697 70.44 -6.97 188.06
N ARG A 698 69.69 -7.86 187.42
CA ARG A 698 69.12 -9.05 188.03
C ARG A 698 70.16 -10.09 188.41
N VAL A 699 71.14 -10.35 187.55
CA VAL A 699 72.28 -11.23 187.85
C VAL A 699 73.01 -10.68 189.09
N ARG A 700 73.31 -9.39 189.13
CA ARG A 700 73.96 -8.76 190.30
C ARG A 700 73.14 -8.89 191.58
N ALA A 701 71.81 -8.68 191.51
CA ALA A 701 70.92 -8.88 192.64
C ALA A 701 70.73 -10.37 193.03
N LEU A 702 70.99 -11.31 192.12
CA LEU A 702 70.97 -12.76 192.39
C LEU A 702 72.31 -13.27 192.92
N GLU A 703 73.42 -12.61 192.59
CA GLU A 703 74.73 -12.78 193.24
C GLU A 703 74.64 -12.32 194.70
N GLU A 704 74.07 -11.15 194.98
CA GLU A 704 73.80 -10.66 196.34
C GLU A 704 72.79 -11.55 197.10
N ALA A 705 71.70 -11.98 196.45
CA ALA A 705 70.70 -12.87 197.07
C ALA A 705 71.15 -14.33 197.26
N LEU A 706 72.35 -14.70 196.77
CA LEU A 706 72.94 -16.03 197.01
C LEU A 706 73.58 -16.14 198.40
N GLU A 707 73.91 -15.03 199.07
CA GLU A 707 74.58 -15.04 200.37
C GLU A 707 73.65 -15.38 201.55
N THR A 708 72.32 -15.18 201.44
CA THR A 708 71.33 -15.61 202.46
C THR A 708 69.98 -16.05 201.87
N PRO A 709 69.57 -17.33 202.01
CA PRO A 709 68.32 -17.83 201.42
C PRO A 709 67.13 -17.87 202.41
N LEU A 710 65.95 -17.42 201.97
CA LEU A 710 64.66 -17.81 202.56
C LEU A 710 63.54 -17.73 201.51
N ASN A 711 62.62 -18.69 201.53
CA ASN A 711 62.11 -19.28 200.28
C ASN A 711 60.58 -19.21 200.08
N VAL A 712 60.19 -18.79 198.86
CA VAL A 712 59.25 -19.48 197.93
C VAL A 712 57.80 -19.81 198.37
N HIS A 713 56.81 -19.42 197.55
CA HIS A 713 55.86 -20.32 196.83
C HIS A 713 54.91 -19.52 195.89
N ARG A 714 54.33 -20.16 194.85
CA ARG A 714 53.72 -19.49 193.66
C ARG A 714 52.75 -20.42 192.89
N TRP A 715 51.61 -19.92 192.33
CA TRP A 715 50.88 -20.34 191.07
C TRP A 715 49.31 -20.23 191.11
N ARG A 716 48.64 -19.80 190.00
CA ARG A 716 47.28 -20.24 189.54
C ARG A 716 46.94 -19.85 188.07
N LYS A 717 45.71 -20.14 187.56
CA LYS A 717 45.30 -20.25 186.11
C LYS A 717 43.92 -19.61 185.71
N LEU A 718 43.58 -19.66 184.41
CA LEU A 718 42.52 -18.96 183.59
C LEU A 718 41.10 -19.62 183.49
N GLN A 719 40.15 -18.97 182.76
CA GLN A 719 38.77 -19.43 182.38
C GLN A 719 38.27 -18.91 180.98
N GLY A 720 37.18 -19.49 180.42
CA GLY A 720 36.42 -19.05 179.21
C GLY A 720 35.28 -20.03 178.75
N THR A 721 34.27 -19.61 177.95
CA THR A 721 33.10 -20.47 177.52
C THR A 721 32.34 -19.97 176.25
N ASP A 722 31.34 -20.71 175.72
CA ASP A 722 30.79 -20.68 174.33
C ASP A 722 29.22 -20.61 174.23
N PRO A 723 28.55 -20.23 173.09
CA PRO A 723 27.11 -19.86 173.04
C PRO A 723 26.12 -20.81 172.29
N GLU A 724 24.83 -20.44 172.26
CA GLU A 724 23.68 -21.36 172.13
C GLU A 724 22.93 -21.45 170.76
N SER A 725 22.31 -22.62 170.52
CA SER A 725 21.72 -23.12 169.26
C SER A 725 20.64 -22.25 168.58
N VAL A 726 19.70 -21.66 169.34
CA VAL A 726 18.50 -20.96 168.79
C VAL A 726 18.88 -19.86 167.78
N ARG A 727 20.05 -19.24 167.97
CA ARG A 727 20.59 -18.17 167.12
C ARG A 727 20.94 -18.63 165.71
N LEU A 728 21.24 -19.92 165.49
CA LEU A 728 21.45 -20.46 164.14
C LEU A 728 20.12 -20.71 163.42
N THR A 729 19.11 -21.25 164.11
CA THR A 729 17.82 -21.63 163.49
C THR A 729 17.07 -20.42 162.93
N GLN A 730 17.11 -19.27 163.61
CA GLN A 730 16.56 -18.01 163.10
C GLN A 730 17.29 -17.55 161.82
N LYS A 731 18.62 -17.66 161.80
CA LYS A 731 19.48 -17.26 160.68
C LYS A 731 19.17 -18.10 159.42
N LEU A 732 18.90 -19.39 159.59
CA LEU A 732 18.50 -20.31 158.52
C LEU A 732 17.13 -19.98 157.90
N ARG A 733 16.12 -19.67 158.72
CA ARG A 733 14.79 -19.28 158.21
C ARG A 733 14.83 -17.95 157.43
N LEU A 734 15.69 -17.02 157.85
CA LEU A 734 15.90 -15.75 157.15
C LEU A 734 16.61 -15.92 155.79
N THR A 735 17.56 -16.85 155.65
CA THR A 735 18.17 -17.15 154.35
C THR A 735 17.22 -17.90 153.42
N GLN A 736 16.45 -18.87 153.92
CA GLN A 736 15.44 -19.58 153.12
C GLN A 736 14.40 -18.63 152.49
N LYS A 737 13.89 -17.65 153.24
CA LYS A 737 12.97 -16.64 152.67
C LYS A 737 13.61 -15.76 151.60
N LYS A 738 14.91 -15.44 151.71
CA LYS A 738 15.63 -14.66 150.68
C LYS A 738 15.83 -15.47 149.40
N VAL A 739 16.16 -16.76 149.50
CA VAL A 739 16.34 -17.64 148.34
C VAL A 739 15.06 -17.75 147.52
N LEU A 740 13.90 -17.96 148.17
CA LEU A 740 12.60 -18.04 147.49
C LEU A 740 12.27 -16.76 146.71
N ALA A 741 12.43 -15.59 147.32
CA ALA A 741 12.20 -14.30 146.67
C ALA A 741 13.18 -14.05 145.50
N GLN A 742 14.43 -14.53 145.58
CA GLN A 742 15.39 -14.44 144.48
C GLN A 742 15.03 -15.39 143.32
N SER A 743 14.54 -16.60 143.59
CA SER A 743 14.10 -17.52 142.53
C SER A 743 12.85 -17.03 141.80
N GLU A 744 11.91 -16.40 142.50
CA GLU A 744 10.70 -15.80 141.90
C GLU A 744 11.05 -14.62 140.97
N MET A 745 11.97 -13.74 141.40
CA MET A 745 12.55 -12.70 140.55
C MET A 745 13.26 -13.24 139.30
N LEU A 746 13.94 -14.39 139.42
CA LEU A 746 14.66 -15.02 138.31
C LEU A 746 13.69 -15.54 137.24
N VAL A 747 12.62 -16.23 137.65
CA VAL A 747 11.54 -16.71 136.75
C VAL A 747 10.88 -15.54 135.99
N MET A 748 10.65 -14.40 136.66
CA MET A 748 10.09 -13.21 136.01
C MET A 748 11.06 -12.62 134.96
N LYS A 749 12.38 -12.64 135.23
CA LYS A 749 13.39 -12.16 134.26
C LYS A 749 13.61 -13.12 133.09
N ASP A 750 13.54 -14.43 133.30
CA ASP A 750 13.53 -15.40 132.20
C ASP A 750 12.30 -15.25 131.30
N ARG A 751 11.15 -14.88 131.86
CA ARG A 751 9.94 -14.56 131.08
C ARG A 751 10.14 -13.32 130.20
N GLU A 752 10.63 -12.21 130.77
CA GLU A 752 10.97 -11.01 130.00
C GLU A 752 11.99 -11.31 128.88
N LEU A 753 13.01 -12.13 129.16
CA LEU A 753 14.01 -12.57 128.19
C LEU A 753 13.47 -13.52 127.09
N LYS A 754 12.30 -14.12 127.30
CA LYS A 754 11.62 -14.97 126.32
C LYS A 754 10.67 -14.15 125.45
N GLU A 755 9.92 -13.23 126.05
CA GLU A 755 9.03 -12.29 125.35
C GLU A 755 9.84 -11.32 124.45
N THR A 756 10.96 -10.80 124.93
CA THR A 756 11.88 -9.97 124.12
C THR A 756 12.58 -10.73 123.00
N ARG A 757 12.99 -12.00 123.20
CA ARG A 757 13.52 -12.85 122.11
C ARG A 757 12.48 -13.12 121.02
N ASN A 758 11.23 -13.37 121.40
CA ASN A 758 10.15 -13.60 120.44
C ASN A 758 9.86 -12.34 119.61
N LEU A 759 9.82 -11.16 120.24
CA LEU A 759 9.72 -9.87 119.55
C LEU A 759 10.91 -9.62 118.61
N TYR A 760 12.14 -9.92 119.05
CA TYR A 760 13.33 -9.79 118.22
C TYR A 760 13.30 -10.71 116.98
N SER A 761 12.84 -11.95 117.12
CA SER A 761 12.63 -12.84 115.96
C SER A 761 11.57 -12.25 115.03
N ALA A 762 10.38 -11.93 115.53
CA ALA A 762 9.30 -11.40 114.70
C ALA A 762 9.70 -10.14 113.91
N VAL A 763 10.47 -9.22 114.53
CA VAL A 763 11.02 -8.04 113.85
C VAL A 763 12.10 -8.40 112.83
N LYS A 764 13.00 -9.35 113.15
CA LYS A 764 14.03 -9.84 112.22
C LYS A 764 13.41 -10.53 111.00
N ASP A 765 12.39 -11.36 111.22
CA ASP A 765 11.67 -12.12 110.20
C ASP A 765 10.86 -11.17 109.31
N MET A 766 10.23 -10.13 109.88
CA MET A 766 9.64 -9.02 109.13
C MET A 766 10.66 -8.21 108.32
N LEU A 767 11.86 -7.96 108.85
CA LEU A 767 12.94 -7.30 108.09
C LEU A 767 13.44 -8.18 106.92
N ALA A 768 13.55 -9.49 107.12
CA ALA A 768 13.94 -10.43 106.07
C ALA A 768 12.88 -10.55 104.96
N LEU A 769 11.62 -10.27 105.28
CA LEU A 769 10.51 -10.18 104.32
C LEU A 769 10.39 -8.80 103.62
N GLN A 770 11.14 -7.78 104.05
CA GLN A 770 11.17 -6.50 103.32
C GLN A 770 12.23 -6.53 102.20
N PRO A 771 11.84 -6.31 100.93
CA PRO A 771 12.82 -6.18 99.85
C PRO A 771 13.71 -4.96 100.09
N SER A 772 15.00 -5.06 99.72
CA SER A 772 15.91 -3.91 99.82
C SER A 772 15.40 -2.70 99.04
N PRO A 773 15.79 -1.46 99.39
CA PRO A 773 15.34 -0.25 98.68
C PRO A 773 15.60 -0.31 97.16
N GLU A 774 16.65 -1.01 96.74
CA GLU A 774 16.95 -1.24 95.33
C GLU A 774 15.97 -2.23 94.68
N ILE A 775 15.68 -3.36 95.33
CA ILE A 775 14.66 -4.33 94.86
C ILE A 775 13.28 -3.68 94.83
N GLN A 776 12.95 -2.84 95.80
CA GLN A 776 11.69 -2.12 95.84
C GLN A 776 11.62 -1.04 94.74
N GLN A 777 12.73 -0.39 94.38
CA GLN A 777 12.80 0.49 93.21
C GLN A 777 12.71 -0.27 91.88
N THR A 778 13.40 -1.41 91.71
CA THR A 778 13.31 -2.20 90.48
C THR A 778 11.91 -2.78 90.31
N LEU A 779 11.28 -3.29 91.39
CA LEU A 779 9.88 -3.72 91.38
C LEU A 779 8.92 -2.59 90.98
N ASN A 780 9.09 -1.37 91.51
CA ASN A 780 8.30 -0.22 91.09
C ASN A 780 8.53 0.15 89.61
N ARG A 781 9.77 0.01 89.09
CA ARG A 781 10.08 0.25 87.67
C ARG A 781 9.47 -0.83 86.77
N THR A 782 9.57 -2.11 87.12
CA THR A 782 8.98 -3.21 86.35
C THR A 782 7.46 -3.18 86.42
N GLN A 783 6.84 -2.86 87.56
CA GLN A 783 5.38 -2.71 87.68
C GLN A 783 4.86 -1.52 86.85
N ARG A 784 5.58 -0.39 86.80
CA ARG A 784 5.25 0.74 85.89
C ARG A 784 5.42 0.35 84.42
N ALA A 785 6.52 -0.31 84.06
CA ALA A 785 6.75 -0.78 82.69
C ALA A 785 5.72 -1.83 82.24
N LEU A 786 5.31 -2.72 83.15
CA LEU A 786 4.24 -3.70 82.94
C LEU A 786 2.91 -2.98 82.74
N SER A 787 2.54 -2.02 83.59
CA SER A 787 1.33 -1.21 83.43
C SER A 787 1.30 -0.46 82.09
N GLN A 788 2.42 0.15 81.68
CA GLN A 788 2.57 0.79 80.37
C GLN A 788 2.45 -0.21 79.21
N ARG A 789 3.07 -1.41 79.30
CA ARG A 789 2.92 -2.47 78.30
C ARG A 789 1.50 -3.03 78.24
N THR A 790 0.82 -3.24 79.37
CA THR A 790 -0.59 -3.62 79.43
C THR A 790 -1.50 -2.54 78.83
N THR A 791 -1.16 -1.26 79.02
CA THR A 791 -1.90 -0.15 78.40
C THR A 791 -1.71 -0.12 76.89
N LYS A 792 -0.46 -0.24 76.39
CA LYS A 792 -0.18 -0.42 74.95
C LYS A 792 -0.87 -1.65 74.37
N MET A 793 -0.89 -2.77 75.09
CA MET A 793 -1.57 -3.99 74.65
C MET A 793 -3.09 -3.83 74.63
N LYS A 794 -3.69 -3.05 75.55
CA LYS A 794 -5.11 -2.67 75.45
C LYS A 794 -5.40 -1.79 74.23
N CYS A 795 -4.51 -0.85 73.88
CA CYS A 795 -4.64 -0.10 72.62
C CYS A 795 -4.54 -1.02 71.40
N LEU A 796 -3.53 -1.91 71.37
CA LEU A 796 -3.37 -2.88 70.27
C LEU A 796 -4.55 -3.85 70.15
N ILE A 797 -5.17 -4.28 71.26
CA ILE A 797 -6.39 -5.10 71.26
C ILE A 797 -7.60 -4.29 70.74
N ALA A 798 -7.71 -3.00 71.08
CA ALA A 798 -8.75 -2.12 70.54
C ALA A 798 -8.55 -1.85 69.03
N GLU A 799 -7.30 -1.68 68.58
CA GLU A 799 -6.94 -1.58 67.17
C GLU A 799 -7.23 -2.90 66.43
N LEU A 800 -6.90 -4.05 67.01
CA LEU A 800 -7.24 -5.37 66.47
C LEU A 800 -8.75 -5.52 66.34
N SER A 801 -9.52 -5.24 67.39
CA SER A 801 -10.99 -5.32 67.36
C SER A 801 -11.61 -4.35 66.35
N MET A 802 -11.03 -3.16 66.16
CA MET A 802 -11.45 -2.24 65.09
C MET A 802 -11.12 -2.79 63.69
N ARG A 803 -9.98 -3.46 63.51
CA ARG A 803 -9.60 -4.10 62.24
C ARG A 803 -10.42 -5.35 61.95
N GLU A 804 -10.70 -6.18 62.95
CA GLU A 804 -11.64 -7.29 62.89
C GLU A 804 -13.03 -6.80 62.48
N LYS A 805 -13.50 -5.70 63.09
CA LYS A 805 -14.76 -5.08 62.67
C LYS A 805 -14.70 -4.55 61.24
N GLN A 806 -13.63 -3.88 60.82
CA GLN A 806 -13.46 -3.46 59.42
C GLN A 806 -13.48 -4.66 58.46
N VAL A 807 -12.92 -5.82 58.86
CA VAL A 807 -13.00 -7.06 58.09
C VAL A 807 -14.41 -7.65 58.09
N THR A 808 -15.20 -7.57 59.18
CA THR A 808 -16.62 -7.99 59.15
C THR A 808 -17.48 -7.05 58.32
N ASP A 809 -17.26 -5.75 58.41
CA ASP A 809 -18.00 -4.74 57.65
C ASP A 809 -17.70 -4.89 56.14
N LEU A 810 -16.42 -5.08 55.77
CA LEU A 810 -16.02 -5.39 54.38
C LEU A 810 -16.52 -6.75 53.88
N ARG A 811 -16.66 -7.76 54.75
CA ARG A 811 -17.31 -9.04 54.39
C ARG A 811 -18.79 -8.85 54.11
N LEU A 812 -19.50 -8.08 54.94
CA LEU A 812 -20.91 -7.75 54.71
C LEU A 812 -21.11 -6.90 53.44
N GLU A 813 -20.19 -5.99 53.11
CA GLU A 813 -20.19 -5.30 51.82
C GLU A 813 -19.90 -6.27 50.65
N LEU A 814 -18.96 -7.20 50.80
CA LEU A 814 -18.69 -8.25 49.82
C LEU A 814 -19.93 -9.12 49.58
N ASP A 815 -20.59 -9.58 50.63
CA ASP A 815 -21.82 -10.37 50.56
C ASP A 815 -22.97 -9.56 49.95
N ARG A 816 -23.08 -8.26 50.27
CA ARG A 816 -24.06 -7.36 49.65
C ARG A 816 -23.81 -7.20 48.15
N VAL A 817 -22.56 -6.98 47.74
CA VAL A 817 -22.15 -6.90 46.32
C VAL A 817 -22.29 -8.26 45.63
N HIS A 818 -22.09 -9.38 46.32
CA HIS A 818 -22.35 -10.71 45.79
C HIS A 818 -23.85 -10.95 45.60
N GLY A 819 -24.70 -10.49 46.53
CA GLY A 819 -26.15 -10.49 46.42
C GLY A 819 -26.66 -9.59 45.29
N GLU A 820 -26.09 -8.39 45.13
CA GLU A 820 -26.35 -7.51 44.00
C GLU A 820 -25.95 -8.18 42.68
N LEU A 821 -24.76 -8.77 42.59
CA LEU A 821 -24.26 -9.49 41.42
C LEU A 821 -25.09 -10.74 41.10
N GLN A 822 -25.55 -11.49 42.11
CA GLN A 822 -26.51 -12.59 41.98
C GLN A 822 -27.83 -12.07 41.41
N SER A 823 -28.39 -10.98 41.97
CA SER A 823 -29.62 -10.37 41.49
C SER A 823 -29.49 -9.80 40.07
N PHE A 824 -28.31 -9.28 39.71
CA PHE A 824 -28.03 -8.73 38.39
C PHE A 824 -27.84 -9.86 37.37
N LYS A 825 -27.15 -10.95 37.72
CA LYS A 825 -27.11 -12.18 36.93
C LYS A 825 -28.51 -12.77 36.76
N GLN A 826 -29.32 -12.82 37.81
CA GLN A 826 -30.69 -13.33 37.75
C GLN A 826 -31.56 -12.47 36.83
N ARG A 827 -31.55 -11.14 36.98
CA ARG A 827 -32.21 -10.20 36.07
C ARG A 827 -31.69 -10.30 34.63
N TYR A 828 -30.39 -10.55 34.44
CA TYR A 828 -29.80 -10.76 33.12
C TYR A 828 -30.24 -12.08 32.48
N TYR A 829 -30.33 -13.17 33.25
CA TYR A 829 -30.88 -14.45 32.78
C TYR A 829 -32.41 -14.44 32.65
N GLU A 830 -33.12 -13.54 33.32
CA GLU A 830 -34.56 -13.28 33.12
C GLU A 830 -34.79 -12.41 31.89
N MET A 831 -34.01 -11.34 31.69
CA MET A 831 -34.03 -10.52 30.48
C MET A 831 -33.60 -11.32 29.25
N LYS A 832 -32.58 -12.17 29.37
CA LYS A 832 -32.19 -13.09 28.31
C LYS A 832 -33.30 -14.11 28.03
N ARG A 833 -33.85 -14.80 29.05
CA ARG A 833 -35.01 -15.70 28.82
C ARG A 833 -36.23 -14.98 28.25
N ALA A 834 -36.42 -13.69 28.54
CA ALA A 834 -37.49 -12.88 27.94
C ALA A 834 -37.21 -12.55 26.47
N LEU A 835 -35.96 -12.25 26.10
CA LEU A 835 -35.53 -12.06 24.71
C LEU A 835 -35.59 -13.37 23.93
N ASP A 836 -34.99 -14.45 24.45
CA ASP A 836 -35.06 -15.82 23.90
C ASP A 836 -36.54 -16.26 23.72
N ALA A 837 -37.44 -15.86 24.64
CA ALA A 837 -38.87 -16.14 24.55
C ALA A 837 -39.64 -15.23 23.58
N ASP A 838 -39.27 -13.96 23.39
CA ASP A 838 -39.87 -13.10 22.36
C ASP A 838 -39.42 -13.54 20.95
N GLU A 839 -38.16 -13.92 20.81
CA GLU A 839 -37.61 -14.53 19.60
C GLU A 839 -38.31 -15.88 19.28
N ALA A 840 -38.53 -16.73 20.29
CA ALA A 840 -39.34 -17.95 20.15
C ALA A 840 -40.84 -17.67 19.87
N ARG A 841 -41.40 -16.55 20.33
CA ARG A 841 -42.79 -16.13 20.02
C ARG A 841 -42.92 -15.61 18.59
N ARG A 842 -41.89 -14.95 18.05
CA ARG A 842 -41.82 -14.56 16.61
C ARG A 842 -41.77 -15.76 15.67
N LEU A 843 -41.45 -16.96 16.18
CA LEU A 843 -41.22 -18.18 15.40
C LEU A 843 -42.30 -19.28 15.53
N LYS A 844 -43.44 -19.02 16.18
CA LYS A 844 -44.54 -20.01 16.28
C LYS A 844 -45.95 -19.45 16.04
N LEU A 845 -46.57 -19.90 14.96
CA LEU A 845 -48.01 -19.85 14.75
C LEU A 845 -48.74 -20.93 15.58
N VAL A 846 -50.01 -20.64 15.97
CA VAL A 846 -51.20 -21.55 15.98
C VAL A 846 -51.02 -22.96 16.61
N SER A 847 -51.79 -23.44 17.61
CA SER A 847 -53.22 -23.24 17.95
C SER A 847 -53.50 -23.56 19.46
N PRO A 848 -54.73 -23.43 19.99
CA PRO A 848 -55.03 -23.59 21.43
C PRO A 848 -55.46 -25.00 21.84
N GLY A 849 -55.46 -25.27 23.16
CA GLY A 849 -55.91 -26.54 23.74
C GLY A 849 -56.00 -26.58 25.27
N THR A 850 -57.04 -25.94 25.82
CA THR A 850 -57.90 -26.37 26.96
C THR A 850 -57.33 -26.68 28.38
N PRO A 851 -58.16 -26.56 29.45
CA PRO A 851 -57.71 -26.61 30.85
C PRO A 851 -58.09 -27.92 31.59
N ASN A 852 -57.64 -28.05 32.86
CA ASN A 852 -58.50 -28.16 34.07
C ASN A 852 -57.81 -28.99 35.20
N SER A 853 -58.18 -28.69 36.46
CA SER A 853 -58.18 -29.62 37.62
C SER A 853 -56.83 -30.15 38.17
N GLN A 854 -56.66 -30.46 39.48
CA GLN A 854 -57.50 -30.26 40.68
C GLN A 854 -56.64 -30.45 41.97
N LYS A 855 -56.98 -29.74 43.06
CA LYS A 855 -56.94 -30.20 44.48
C LYS A 855 -55.58 -30.55 45.13
N GLN A 856 -55.43 -30.68 46.46
CA GLN A 856 -56.05 -30.07 47.67
C GLN A 856 -55.15 -30.44 48.90
N GLN A 857 -55.48 -29.92 50.11
CA GLN A 857 -54.91 -30.30 51.43
C GLN A 857 -53.47 -29.79 51.70
N GLN A 858 -53.08 -29.37 52.92
CA GLN A 858 -53.86 -29.11 54.14
C GLN A 858 -53.18 -28.04 55.04
N GLN A 859 -53.98 -27.22 55.72
CA GLN A 859 -53.64 -26.45 56.94
C GLN A 859 -53.86 -27.33 58.19
N PRO A 860 -53.72 -26.88 59.47
CA PRO A 860 -53.26 -25.58 60.02
C PRO A 860 -51.95 -25.78 60.87
N GLN A 861 -51.53 -25.08 61.93
CA GLN A 861 -52.09 -24.09 62.89
C GLN A 861 -51.02 -23.07 63.36
N GLN A 862 -51.47 -22.03 64.11
CA GLN A 862 -50.66 -21.24 65.04
C GLN A 862 -50.68 -21.92 66.44
N PRO A 863 -49.94 -21.41 67.45
CA PRO A 863 -50.54 -20.37 68.28
C PRO A 863 -49.58 -19.21 68.66
N GLN A 864 -50.18 -18.11 69.11
CA GLN A 864 -49.51 -16.96 69.74
C GLN A 864 -49.34 -17.22 71.25
N ALA A 865 -48.41 -16.51 71.90
CA ALA A 865 -48.69 -15.70 73.11
C ALA A 865 -47.46 -14.89 73.57
N ILE A 866 -47.71 -13.63 73.95
CA ILE A 866 -46.80 -12.66 74.60
C ILE A 866 -45.63 -12.19 73.72
#